data_AF-Q312H7-F1
#
_entry.id   AF-Q312H7-F1
#
_cell.length_a   1.000
_cell.length_b   1.000
_cell.length_c   1.000
_cell.angle_alpha   90.00
_cell.angle_beta   90.00
_cell.angle_gamma   90.00
#
_symmetry.space_group_name_H-M   'P 1'
#
loop_
_entity.id
_entity.type
_entity.pdbx_description
1 polymer ?
#
loop_
_entity_poly.entity_id
_entity_poly.type
_entity_poly.pdbx_seq_one_letter_code
_entity_poly.pdbx_strand_id
1 'polypeptide(L)'
;MTRIARLWLYVASSLLVCLGAVQANAAAPANVRVLVLPFEVNAEPDLAYLEDSLSDLVIERLVAQGFSVVPRAEAADLLQKQGVDVLDITSARDLALLARADYAVYGSFTQLGESISLDARLVEAVGVRPAKPLFIQKDGLINILPAVDELAQVAAASLLRQDTVAAVEVRGTKILDPDVVLMRLSSRKGDTLDPKLVNREIKRIYDLGYFSDVSATAEQTSDGLKLVYTVQEKPRIEAITVEGSDAVDTDEILSVMSTKTGSVMNEKLLAQDIMKVTDLYRKKGYYLADVSHRVVEGSGGAASLVLSVQEGDKLYIKAVRIVGAEQLDEDDVLDELALRPRNMISWITGTGVLREEYLERDSAAIGAYYLNRGFMDVRVGDPDVQYEEDGIVVSFAVKEGTRYKVGNIAFGGDLIDTDEALLNVIKMDEQAADEEYFNYDVLQKDTKKLTEFYNDYGYAFADTSFRTERRDGSIVDITYVMTKKQKVYVRRVEVEGNKHTRDNVIRREMRLTDGDLYSGSGLRRSNQRLNNLGYFSQTDIELIPTANPEEVDLKVKVKEKNTGQIAAGIAYSTYSSFGIGGSVSEANLFGKGYRAALSATFSGRDNEYDFTFINPHYNDTKLQVGVNAYLRSSDMEDYDKDTVGGILSFAYPLGEFTRASWYYRLDQYKYSDVDDDAAKTIRDYEGTNLASVTGFALSRDTIDNRMRPTSGTYLKGAVDYGGGVLQGTDHFIRLYGDARYFQKLANNHVLHVRVRGATLFENDQSEEIPVHERIYLGGINSIRGYDRRDISPKDPESGDSIGGTRAAYANFEYIWYFDDEMGIYLIPFFDTGFVIDPDMGHEWSDEIKSSVGLEVRWQSPLGNLRFAYGYPLNEVDGERKDGKFEFTMGQTF
;
A
#
# COMPACT_ATOMS: atom_id res chain seq x y z
N MET A 1 78.47 -3.60 -2.77
CA MET A 1 77.56 -2.82 -3.63
C MET A 1 76.31 -3.67 -3.85
N THR A 2 75.26 -3.77 -3.03
CA THR A 2 74.70 -2.97 -1.93
C THR A 2 74.66 -1.47 -2.20
N ARG A 3 73.91 -1.09 -3.24
CA ARG A 3 73.35 0.26 -3.41
C ARG A 3 72.07 0.22 -4.25
N ILE A 4 70.95 -0.15 -3.61
CA ILE A 4 69.72 0.66 -3.66
C ILE A 4 69.16 0.66 -2.24
N ALA A 5 69.92 1.28 -1.35
CA ALA A 5 69.36 2.07 -0.27
C ALA A 5 68.97 3.43 -0.89
N ARG A 6 67.88 4.02 -0.39
CA ARG A 6 67.29 5.35 -0.72
C ARG A 6 66.07 5.33 -1.64
N LEU A 7 64.98 4.80 -1.10
CA LEU A 7 63.63 5.39 -1.12
C LEU A 7 62.85 4.45 -0.20
N TRP A 8 62.84 4.63 1.13
CA TRP A 8 61.84 5.45 1.80
C TRP A 8 62.24 5.78 3.26
N LEU A 9 63.54 5.78 3.58
CA LEU A 9 64.04 6.53 4.74
C LEU A 9 64.14 8.00 4.32
N TYR A 10 63.15 8.84 4.65
CA TYR A 10 63.38 10.27 5.00
C TYR A 10 62.18 11.10 5.51
N VAL A 11 61.02 10.54 5.91
CA VAL A 11 59.96 11.38 6.54
C VAL A 11 59.32 10.77 7.79
N ALA A 12 60.11 10.10 8.64
CA ALA A 12 59.70 9.85 10.02
C ALA A 12 60.86 10.08 11.01
N SER A 13 61.57 11.19 10.81
CA SER A 13 62.18 11.97 11.89
C SER A 13 61.05 12.84 12.46
N SER A 14 60.78 13.01 13.75
CA SER A 14 61.63 12.97 14.94
C SER A 14 60.76 13.17 16.20
N LEU A 15 61.27 12.73 17.36
CA LEU A 15 60.81 12.86 18.77
C LEU A 15 59.80 11.79 19.23
N LEU A 16 60.14 10.73 19.99
CA LEU A 16 61.18 10.50 21.02
C LEU A 16 60.96 11.31 22.31
N VAL A 17 60.05 10.82 23.17
CA VAL A 17 60.04 11.06 24.63
C VAL A 17 59.55 9.79 25.35
N CYS A 18 60.34 9.33 26.32
CA CYS A 18 60.06 8.38 27.40
C CYS A 18 59.88 6.88 27.08
N LEU A 19 61.01 6.17 27.03
CA LEU A 19 61.11 4.81 27.59
C LEU A 19 61.03 4.91 29.12
N GLY A 20 59.83 4.67 29.65
CA GLY A 20 59.59 4.30 31.04
C GLY A 20 59.20 2.83 31.09
N ALA A 21 59.81 2.08 32.00
CA ALA A 21 59.61 0.66 32.20
C ALA A 21 58.14 0.22 32.20
N VAL A 22 57.83 -0.84 31.45
CA VAL A 22 56.71 -1.71 31.78
C VAL A 22 57.28 -3.11 31.86
N GLN A 23 57.54 -3.52 33.11
CA GLN A 23 57.53 -4.91 33.50
C GLN A 23 56.28 -5.55 32.91
N ALA A 24 56.42 -6.72 32.28
CA ALA A 24 55.27 -7.57 32.02
C ALA A 24 54.68 -8.01 33.37
N ASN A 25 53.82 -7.16 33.95
CA ASN A 25 52.85 -7.60 34.93
C ASN A 25 51.84 -8.44 34.16
N ALA A 26 51.93 -9.75 34.31
CA ALA A 26 50.78 -10.62 34.13
C ALA A 26 49.62 -10.01 34.94
N ALA A 27 48.49 -9.75 34.29
CA ALA A 27 47.31 -9.23 34.95
C ALA A 27 46.92 -10.19 36.10
N ALA A 28 46.84 -9.67 37.32
CA ALA A 28 46.40 -10.42 38.48
C ALA A 28 44.95 -10.94 38.29
N PRO A 29 44.61 -12.15 38.76
CA PRO A 29 43.26 -12.70 38.67
C PRO A 29 42.33 -11.99 39.65
N ALA A 30 41.75 -10.87 39.23
CA ALA A 30 41.02 -9.97 40.14
C ALA A 30 39.72 -10.56 40.77
N ASN A 31 39.23 -11.73 40.35
CA ASN A 31 37.87 -12.18 40.72
C ASN A 31 37.75 -13.64 41.24
N VAL A 32 38.85 -14.37 41.52
CA VAL A 32 38.76 -15.72 42.10
C VAL A 32 39.16 -15.70 43.57
N ARG A 33 38.22 -15.99 44.47
CA ARG A 33 38.44 -16.10 45.92
C ARG A 33 38.61 -17.57 46.33
N VAL A 34 39.72 -17.90 46.99
CA VAL A 34 40.08 -19.29 47.35
C VAL A 34 40.07 -19.46 48.87
N LEU A 35 39.45 -20.53 49.35
CA LEU A 35 39.52 -20.98 50.75
C LEU A 35 40.60 -22.05 50.88
N VAL A 36 41.64 -21.81 51.69
CA VAL A 36 42.64 -22.84 52.02
C VAL A 36 42.30 -23.38 53.40
N LEU A 37 42.04 -24.69 53.47
CA LEU A 37 41.72 -25.40 54.70
C LEU A 37 42.99 -26.03 55.30
N PRO A 38 43.00 -26.38 56.60
CA PRO A 38 44.13 -27.05 57.24
C PRO A 38 44.52 -28.34 56.51
N PHE A 39 45.83 -28.61 56.48
CA PHE A 39 46.38 -29.85 55.94
C PHE A 39 46.61 -30.84 57.07
N GLU A 40 46.20 -32.10 56.88
CA GLU A 40 46.58 -33.17 57.81
C GLU A 40 48.09 -33.46 57.68
N VAL A 41 48.83 -33.52 58.78
CA VAL A 41 50.28 -33.73 58.76
C VAL A 41 50.63 -35.08 59.38
N ASN A 42 51.09 -36.00 58.54
CA ASN A 42 51.55 -37.34 58.91
C ASN A 42 53.08 -37.41 58.81
N ALA A 43 53.79 -36.90 59.83
CA ALA A 43 55.24 -36.77 59.81
C ALA A 43 55.90 -37.07 61.17
N GLU A 44 57.24 -37.10 61.22
CA GLU A 44 57.97 -37.22 62.48
C GLU A 44 57.72 -36.00 63.41
N PRO A 45 57.85 -36.14 64.74
CA PRO A 45 57.51 -35.07 65.69
C PRO A 45 58.26 -33.74 65.49
N ASP A 46 59.42 -33.78 64.84
CA ASP A 46 60.21 -32.60 64.48
C ASP A 46 59.58 -31.75 63.36
N LEU A 47 58.62 -32.31 62.61
CA LEU A 47 57.83 -31.61 61.60
C LEU A 47 56.41 -31.24 62.04
N ALA A 48 56.06 -31.43 63.32
CA ALA A 48 54.73 -31.09 63.86
C ALA A 48 54.35 -29.60 63.64
N TYR A 49 55.33 -28.70 63.53
CA TYR A 49 55.10 -27.28 63.22
C TYR A 49 54.42 -27.05 61.85
N LEU A 50 54.48 -28.03 60.94
CA LEU A 50 53.85 -27.97 59.63
C LEU A 50 52.32 -28.02 59.71
N GLU A 51 51.76 -28.61 60.76
CA GLU A 51 50.31 -28.67 60.98
C GLU A 51 49.70 -27.26 61.04
N ASP A 52 50.43 -26.35 61.69
CA ASP A 52 50.06 -24.95 61.75
C ASP A 52 50.55 -24.13 60.55
N SER A 53 51.71 -24.43 59.97
CA SER A 53 52.33 -23.51 58.99
C SER A 53 52.05 -23.83 57.52
N LEU A 54 51.64 -25.06 57.15
CA LEU A 54 51.45 -25.44 55.74
C LEU A 54 50.32 -24.66 55.04
N SER A 55 49.19 -24.49 55.71
CA SER A 55 48.07 -23.72 55.16
C SER A 55 48.46 -22.26 54.91
N ASP A 56 49.19 -21.64 55.85
CA ASP A 56 49.71 -20.28 55.70
C ASP A 56 50.71 -20.17 54.54
N LEU A 57 51.61 -21.14 54.38
CA LEU A 57 52.55 -21.17 53.25
C LEU A 57 51.79 -21.27 51.91
N VAL A 58 50.76 -22.12 51.81
CA VAL A 58 49.93 -22.23 50.59
C VAL A 58 49.15 -20.92 50.34
N ILE A 59 48.59 -20.31 51.37
CA ILE A 59 47.90 -19.01 51.29
C ILE A 59 48.85 -17.94 50.75
N GLU A 60 50.05 -17.81 51.32
CA GLU A 60 51.06 -16.84 50.90
C GLU A 60 51.45 -17.02 49.42
N ARG A 61 51.65 -18.27 48.97
CA ARG A 61 52.00 -18.54 47.57
C ARG A 61 50.85 -18.27 46.61
N LEU A 62 49.61 -18.55 46.98
CA LEU A 62 48.44 -18.20 46.16
C LEU A 62 48.21 -16.69 46.11
N VAL A 63 48.40 -15.97 47.22
CA VAL A 63 48.34 -14.49 47.25
C VAL A 63 49.46 -13.89 46.39
N ALA A 64 50.67 -14.46 46.41
CA ALA A 64 51.79 -14.03 45.55
C ALA A 64 51.51 -14.25 44.05
N GLN A 65 50.65 -15.22 43.70
CA GLN A 65 50.14 -15.46 42.33
C GLN A 65 48.95 -14.56 41.98
N GLY A 66 48.54 -13.66 42.89
CA GLY A 66 47.52 -12.63 42.68
C GLY A 66 46.08 -13.05 42.97
N PHE A 67 45.85 -14.20 43.61
CA PHE A 67 44.51 -14.65 44.01
C PHE A 67 44.04 -13.95 45.30
N SER A 68 42.72 -13.76 45.43
CA SER A 68 42.12 -13.39 46.71
C SER A 68 41.98 -14.67 47.54
N VAL A 69 42.50 -14.70 48.77
CA VAL A 69 42.46 -15.91 49.61
C VAL A 69 41.76 -15.57 50.93
N VAL A 70 40.90 -16.46 51.41
CA VAL A 70 40.21 -16.32 52.69
C VAL A 70 41.25 -16.36 53.82
N PRO A 71 41.30 -15.37 54.74
CA PRO A 71 42.22 -15.37 55.86
C PRO A 71 42.08 -16.62 56.74
N ARG A 72 43.19 -17.18 57.23
CA ARG A 72 43.19 -18.39 58.07
C ARG A 72 42.28 -18.29 59.29
N ALA A 73 42.20 -17.11 59.93
CA ALA A 73 41.32 -16.90 61.08
C ALA A 73 39.83 -17.05 60.73
N GLU A 74 39.42 -16.64 59.53
CA GLU A 74 38.05 -16.81 59.03
C GLU A 74 37.78 -18.29 58.70
N ALA A 75 38.74 -18.98 58.08
CA ALA A 75 38.65 -20.42 57.81
C ALA A 75 38.54 -21.25 59.11
N ALA A 76 39.33 -20.93 60.14
CA ALA A 76 39.30 -21.59 61.43
C ALA A 76 37.98 -21.36 62.20
N ASP A 77 37.45 -20.14 62.17
CA ASP A 77 36.15 -19.79 62.77
C ASP A 77 34.99 -20.55 62.07
N LEU A 78 35.05 -20.70 60.74
CA LEU A 78 34.07 -21.47 59.97
C LEU A 78 34.12 -22.97 60.32
N LEU A 79 35.32 -23.56 60.43
CA LEU A 79 35.50 -24.95 60.84
C LEU A 79 34.93 -25.21 62.24
N GLN A 80 35.21 -24.33 63.19
CA GLN A 80 34.73 -24.44 64.56
C GLN A 80 33.20 -24.29 64.64
N LYS A 81 32.62 -23.33 63.90
CA LYS A 81 31.17 -23.08 63.90
C LYS A 81 30.35 -24.20 63.24
N GLN A 82 30.92 -24.86 62.24
CA GLN A 82 30.26 -25.97 61.54
C GLN A 82 30.54 -27.33 62.19
N GLY A 83 31.40 -27.40 63.21
CA GLY A 83 31.72 -28.65 63.91
C GLY A 83 32.36 -29.70 62.99
N VAL A 84 33.21 -29.25 62.06
CA VAL A 84 33.84 -30.14 61.07
C VAL A 84 35.15 -30.67 61.62
N ASP A 85 35.14 -31.91 62.11
CA ASP A 85 36.34 -32.59 62.63
C ASP A 85 37.14 -33.32 61.53
N VAL A 86 36.51 -33.64 60.39
CA VAL A 86 37.14 -34.33 59.25
C VAL A 86 36.80 -33.62 57.95
N LEU A 87 37.82 -33.32 57.16
CA LEU A 87 37.67 -32.66 55.86
C LEU A 87 37.41 -33.67 54.74
N ASP A 88 36.27 -33.52 54.07
CA ASP A 88 35.92 -34.25 52.86
C ASP A 88 35.46 -33.28 51.76
N ILE A 89 35.09 -33.83 50.59
CA ILE A 89 34.70 -33.01 49.43
C ILE A 89 33.43 -32.19 49.74
N THR A 90 32.51 -32.75 50.52
CA THR A 90 31.22 -32.12 50.87
C THR A 90 31.46 -30.99 51.86
N SER A 91 32.18 -31.26 52.96
CA SER A 91 32.48 -30.24 53.96
C SER A 91 33.36 -29.11 53.39
N ALA A 92 34.33 -29.44 52.53
CA ALA A 92 35.13 -28.42 51.85
C ALA A 92 34.29 -27.52 50.93
N ARG A 93 33.30 -28.08 50.23
CA ARG A 93 32.37 -27.33 49.36
C ARG A 93 31.46 -26.40 50.16
N ASP A 94 30.86 -26.91 51.23
CA ASP A 94 29.97 -26.12 52.10
C ASP A 94 30.72 -24.96 52.77
N LEU A 95 31.94 -25.21 53.24
CA LEU A 95 32.80 -24.18 53.81
C LEU A 95 33.20 -23.12 52.77
N ALA A 96 33.47 -23.51 51.52
CA ALA A 96 33.74 -22.56 50.44
C ALA A 96 32.54 -21.63 50.18
N LEU A 97 31.32 -22.18 50.12
CA LEU A 97 30.09 -21.41 49.96
C LEU A 97 29.86 -20.42 51.11
N LEU A 98 30.06 -20.87 52.35
CA LEU A 98 29.93 -20.02 53.55
C LEU A 98 30.98 -18.91 53.59
N ALA A 99 32.22 -19.21 53.18
CA ALA A 99 33.31 -18.24 53.08
C ALA A 99 33.15 -17.28 51.89
N ARG A 100 32.14 -17.47 51.02
CA ARG A 100 32.00 -16.79 49.73
C ARG A 100 33.27 -16.92 48.88
N ALA A 101 33.89 -18.09 48.91
CA ALA A 101 35.00 -18.48 48.06
C ALA A 101 34.47 -19.27 46.86
N ASP A 102 35.12 -19.12 45.71
CA ASP A 102 34.80 -19.86 44.49
C ASP A 102 35.36 -21.29 44.54
N TYR A 103 36.46 -21.49 45.28
CA TYR A 103 37.14 -22.78 45.43
C TYR A 103 37.64 -23.02 46.85
N ALA A 104 37.73 -24.30 47.25
CA ALA A 104 38.46 -24.74 48.44
C ALA A 104 39.65 -25.65 48.09
N VAL A 105 40.75 -25.51 48.83
CA VAL A 105 41.93 -26.37 48.78
C VAL A 105 42.15 -27.00 50.15
N TYR A 106 42.23 -28.32 50.21
CA TYR A 106 42.55 -29.07 51.42
C TYR A 106 43.35 -30.33 51.08
N GLY A 107 44.04 -30.94 52.04
CA GLY A 107 44.86 -32.11 51.74
C GLY A 107 45.63 -32.66 52.93
N SER A 108 46.60 -33.50 52.64
CA SER A 108 47.53 -34.05 53.62
C SER A 108 48.98 -33.90 53.18
N PHE A 109 49.86 -33.67 54.14
CA PHE A 109 51.31 -33.81 54.02
C PHE A 109 51.74 -35.12 54.66
N THR A 110 52.51 -35.95 53.97
CA THR A 110 53.00 -37.22 54.50
C THR A 110 54.52 -37.32 54.33
N GLN A 111 55.22 -37.71 55.39
CA GLN A 111 56.65 -38.04 55.34
C GLN A 111 56.83 -39.57 55.41
N LEU A 112 57.60 -40.13 54.47
CA LEU A 112 57.98 -41.54 54.43
C LEU A 112 59.48 -41.66 54.26
N GLY A 113 60.20 -41.85 55.36
CA GLY A 113 61.66 -41.83 55.37
C GLY A 113 62.19 -40.44 54.97
N GLU A 114 62.97 -40.38 53.90
CA GLU A 114 63.49 -39.13 53.36
C GLU A 114 62.55 -38.46 52.34
N SER A 115 61.49 -39.13 51.86
CA SER A 115 60.55 -38.57 50.87
C SER A 115 59.34 -37.90 51.53
N ILE A 116 58.84 -36.84 50.90
CA ILE A 116 57.64 -36.10 51.31
C ILE A 116 56.58 -36.12 50.18
N SER A 117 55.30 -36.22 50.54
CA SER A 117 54.18 -36.02 49.62
C SER A 117 53.21 -34.95 50.13
N LEU A 118 52.66 -34.16 49.21
CA LEU A 118 51.53 -33.28 49.40
C LEU A 118 50.40 -33.76 48.50
N ASP A 119 49.37 -34.28 49.13
CA ASP A 119 48.16 -34.81 48.51
C ASP A 119 47.01 -33.83 48.77
N ALA A 120 46.77 -32.90 47.85
CA ALA A 120 45.71 -31.91 47.98
C ALA A 120 44.55 -32.14 47.00
N ARG A 121 43.42 -31.51 47.28
CA ARG A 121 42.23 -31.50 46.44
C ARG A 121 41.75 -30.07 46.25
N LEU A 122 41.46 -29.71 45.00
CA LEU A 122 40.81 -28.47 44.62
C LEU A 122 39.32 -28.73 44.38
N VAL A 123 38.45 -28.06 45.14
CA VAL A 123 36.99 -28.24 45.13
C VAL A 123 36.32 -26.95 44.68
N GLU A 124 35.40 -27.03 43.71
CA GLU A 124 34.57 -25.89 43.27
C GLU A 124 33.36 -25.72 44.19
N ALA A 125 33.10 -24.48 44.63
CA ALA A 125 32.02 -24.15 45.56
C ALA A 125 30.63 -24.33 44.95
N VAL A 126 30.44 -23.90 43.69
CA VAL A 126 29.18 -23.98 42.95
C VAL A 126 29.41 -24.78 41.67
N GLY A 127 29.17 -26.09 41.70
CA GLY A 127 29.31 -26.93 40.51
C GLY A 127 29.25 -28.43 40.80
N VAL A 128 28.99 -29.21 39.76
CA VAL A 128 28.97 -30.69 39.79
C VAL A 128 30.35 -31.31 39.51
N ARG A 129 31.41 -30.50 39.41
CA ARG A 129 32.75 -30.99 39.07
C ARG A 129 33.32 -31.86 40.20
N PRO A 130 33.96 -32.99 39.88
CA PRO A 130 34.70 -33.77 40.86
C PRO A 130 35.90 -32.98 41.39
N ALA A 131 36.25 -33.19 42.66
CA ALA A 131 37.43 -32.57 43.26
C ALA A 131 38.69 -32.94 42.46
N LYS A 132 39.48 -31.95 42.06
CA LYS A 132 40.69 -32.19 41.27
C LYS A 132 41.84 -32.54 42.21
N PRO A 133 42.43 -33.75 42.13
CA PRO A 133 43.58 -34.10 42.94
C PRO A 133 44.83 -33.34 42.47
N LEU A 134 45.62 -32.87 43.42
CA LEU A 134 46.91 -32.21 43.23
C LEU A 134 47.93 -33.02 44.01
N PHE A 135 48.86 -33.67 43.33
CA PHE A 135 49.84 -34.58 43.96
C PHE A 135 51.25 -34.10 43.69
N ILE A 136 51.98 -33.75 44.74
CA ILE A 136 53.39 -33.35 44.67
C ILE A 136 54.21 -34.29 45.55
N GLN A 137 55.26 -34.90 44.99
CA GLN A 137 56.21 -35.72 45.74
C GLN A 137 57.63 -35.22 45.51
N LYS A 138 58.41 -35.11 46.59
CA LYS A 138 59.82 -34.71 46.55
C LYS A 138 60.66 -35.57 47.48
N ASP A 139 61.93 -35.78 47.13
CA ASP A 139 62.89 -36.47 47.99
C ASP A 139 63.72 -35.47 48.79
N GLY A 140 63.85 -35.69 50.10
CA GLY A 140 64.61 -34.87 51.04
C GLY A 140 63.78 -33.76 51.71
N LEU A 141 63.91 -33.62 53.04
CA LEU A 141 63.22 -32.61 53.84
C LEU A 141 63.53 -31.15 53.44
N ILE A 142 64.69 -30.91 52.80
CA ILE A 142 65.03 -29.58 52.26
C ILE A 142 64.06 -29.12 51.16
N ASN A 143 63.27 -30.04 50.59
CA ASN A 143 62.35 -29.76 49.49
C ASN A 143 60.90 -29.48 49.91
N ILE A 144 60.60 -29.31 51.21
CA ILE A 144 59.25 -28.95 51.69
C ILE A 144 58.75 -27.64 51.06
N LEU A 145 59.55 -26.56 51.10
CA LEU A 145 59.16 -25.28 50.51
C LEU A 145 59.00 -25.36 48.97
N PRO A 146 59.94 -25.98 48.23
CA PRO A 146 59.73 -26.28 46.81
C PRO A 146 58.45 -27.09 46.51
N ALA A 147 58.07 -28.04 47.37
CA ALA A 147 56.85 -28.82 47.19
C ALA A 147 55.59 -27.97 47.38
N VAL A 148 55.59 -27.05 48.34
CA VAL A 148 54.49 -26.09 48.55
C VAL A 148 54.40 -25.09 47.38
N ASP A 149 55.53 -24.64 46.85
CA ASP A 149 55.59 -23.77 45.68
C ASP A 149 54.98 -24.45 44.44
N GLU A 150 55.33 -25.72 44.21
CA GLU A 150 54.78 -26.50 43.10
C GLU A 150 53.28 -26.75 43.29
N LEU A 151 52.85 -27.08 44.51
CA LEU A 151 51.43 -27.26 44.83
C LEU A 151 50.62 -25.99 44.52
N ALA A 152 51.11 -24.83 44.95
CA ALA A 152 50.48 -23.54 44.70
C ALA A 152 50.47 -23.17 43.20
N GLN A 153 51.53 -23.48 42.45
CA GLN A 153 51.56 -23.27 40.99
C GLN A 153 50.57 -24.16 40.25
N VAL A 154 50.48 -25.45 40.61
CA VAL A 154 49.52 -26.38 39.99
C VAL A 154 48.08 -26.00 40.36
N ALA A 155 47.84 -25.54 41.59
CA ALA A 155 46.55 -24.99 42.01
C ALA A 155 46.20 -23.72 41.21
N ALA A 156 47.11 -22.75 41.13
CA ALA A 156 46.95 -21.51 40.36
C ALA A 156 46.65 -21.77 38.87
N ALA A 157 47.41 -22.66 38.23
CA ALA A 157 47.18 -23.04 36.83
C ALA A 157 45.82 -23.72 36.62
N SER A 158 45.31 -24.42 37.64
CA SER A 158 43.98 -25.03 37.61
C SER A 158 42.85 -24.01 37.80
N LEU A 159 43.06 -22.99 38.63
CA LEU A 159 42.12 -21.90 38.90
C LEU A 159 41.97 -20.92 37.72
N LEU A 160 42.98 -20.82 36.86
CA LEU A 160 42.99 -19.92 35.69
C LEU A 160 42.36 -20.51 34.41
N ARG A 161 41.92 -21.78 34.44
CA ARG A 161 41.36 -22.45 33.26
C ARG A 161 39.89 -22.01 33.06
N GLN A 162 39.65 -21.06 32.16
CA GLN A 162 38.28 -20.72 31.73
C GLN A 162 37.77 -21.77 30.73
N ASP A 163 36.58 -22.31 30.99
CA ASP A 163 35.95 -23.21 30.03
C ASP A 163 35.33 -22.42 28.88
N THR A 164 35.89 -22.64 27.70
CA THR A 164 35.38 -22.08 26.45
C THR A 164 34.43 -23.07 25.78
N VAL A 165 33.42 -22.53 25.12
CA VAL A 165 32.44 -23.29 24.36
C VAL A 165 33.12 -23.85 23.12
N ALA A 166 33.26 -25.17 23.04
CA ALA A 166 33.84 -25.86 21.90
C ALA A 166 32.85 -26.03 20.73
N ALA A 167 31.57 -26.23 21.07
CA ALA A 167 30.49 -26.41 20.10
C ALA A 167 29.12 -26.14 20.76
N VAL A 168 28.14 -25.79 19.93
CA VAL A 168 26.74 -25.66 20.32
C VAL A 168 25.93 -26.65 19.48
N GLU A 169 25.09 -27.45 20.13
CA GLU A 169 24.31 -28.53 19.53
C GLU A 169 22.83 -28.39 19.96
N VAL A 170 21.91 -28.72 19.06
CA VAL A 170 20.48 -28.76 19.35
C VAL A 170 19.99 -30.20 19.18
N ARG A 171 19.25 -30.72 20.16
CA ARG A 171 18.67 -32.07 20.16
C ARG A 171 17.17 -32.01 20.39
N GLY A 172 16.43 -32.96 19.81
CA GLY A 172 14.99 -33.14 20.06
C GLY A 172 14.07 -32.49 19.02
N THR A 173 14.62 -31.76 18.04
CA THR A 173 13.90 -31.39 16.82
C THR A 173 13.68 -32.63 15.95
N LYS A 174 12.44 -32.85 15.52
CA LYS A 174 12.01 -33.96 14.65
C LYS A 174 11.51 -33.45 13.30
N ILE A 175 10.78 -32.35 13.28
CA ILE A 175 10.16 -31.79 12.07
C ILE A 175 10.85 -30.48 11.69
N LEU A 176 11.09 -29.60 12.67
CA LEU A 176 11.88 -28.39 12.47
C LEU A 176 13.35 -28.71 12.22
N ASP A 177 13.98 -27.90 11.37
CA ASP A 177 15.43 -27.95 11.19
C ASP A 177 16.13 -27.41 12.45
N PRO A 178 17.15 -28.10 13.00
CA PRO A 178 17.97 -27.60 14.12
C PRO A 178 18.48 -26.17 13.94
N ASP A 179 18.73 -25.74 12.69
CA ASP A 179 19.21 -24.40 12.38
C ASP A 179 18.23 -23.29 12.80
N VAL A 180 16.91 -23.58 12.83
CA VAL A 180 15.88 -22.64 13.31
C VAL A 180 16.13 -22.23 14.75
N VAL A 181 16.62 -23.17 15.57
CA VAL A 181 16.99 -22.94 16.97
C VAL A 181 18.37 -22.28 17.03
N LEU A 182 19.36 -22.79 16.28
CA LEU A 182 20.72 -22.26 16.28
C LEU A 182 20.80 -20.77 15.89
N MET A 183 20.00 -20.33 14.92
CA MET A 183 19.95 -18.92 14.50
C MET A 183 19.44 -17.96 15.60
N ARG A 184 18.82 -18.48 16.66
CA ARG A 184 18.31 -17.69 17.80
C ARG A 184 19.28 -17.64 18.98
N LEU A 185 20.33 -18.46 18.93
CA LEU A 185 21.41 -18.48 19.90
C LEU A 185 22.43 -17.38 19.58
N SER A 186 23.00 -16.80 20.62
CA SER A 186 24.10 -15.84 20.56
C SER A 186 25.44 -16.49 20.96
N SER A 187 25.41 -17.58 21.72
CA SER A 187 26.56 -18.42 22.08
C SER A 187 27.22 -19.02 20.84
N ARG A 188 28.54 -18.86 20.71
CA ARG A 188 29.37 -19.36 19.60
C ARG A 188 30.57 -20.15 20.11
N LYS A 189 31.14 -20.95 19.21
CA LYS A 189 32.43 -21.60 19.45
C LYS A 189 33.50 -20.56 19.78
N GLY A 190 34.16 -20.73 20.92
CA GLY A 190 35.19 -19.84 21.45
C GLY A 190 34.73 -18.91 22.57
N ASP A 191 33.43 -18.75 22.78
CA ASP A 191 32.89 -17.90 23.85
C ASP A 191 33.15 -18.52 25.23
N THR A 192 33.25 -17.68 26.27
CA THR A 192 33.24 -18.13 27.66
C THR A 192 31.83 -18.51 28.09
N LEU A 193 31.69 -19.60 28.85
CA LEU A 193 30.38 -20.05 29.33
C LEU A 193 29.77 -19.04 30.32
N ASP A 194 28.66 -18.38 29.94
CA ASP A 194 27.86 -17.51 30.82
C ASP A 194 26.47 -18.12 31.10
N PRO A 195 26.20 -18.58 32.33
CA PRO A 195 24.90 -19.12 32.71
C PRO A 195 23.72 -18.15 32.51
N LYS A 196 23.94 -16.83 32.63
CA LYS A 196 22.89 -15.82 32.42
C LYS A 196 22.52 -15.71 30.95
N LEU A 197 23.49 -15.90 30.05
CA LEU A 197 23.26 -15.94 28.61
C LEU A 197 22.45 -17.19 28.25
N VAL A 198 22.84 -18.36 28.75
CA VAL A 198 22.15 -19.64 28.52
C VAL A 198 20.67 -19.57 28.93
N ASN A 199 20.35 -19.03 30.11
CA ASN A 199 18.96 -18.86 30.55
C ASN A 199 18.15 -17.92 29.62
N ARG A 200 18.77 -16.86 29.10
CA ARG A 200 18.12 -15.95 28.15
C ARG A 200 17.88 -16.65 26.81
N GLU A 201 18.79 -17.52 26.40
CA GLU A 201 18.68 -18.32 25.19
C GLU A 201 17.57 -19.38 25.30
N ILE A 202 17.47 -20.09 26.43
CA ILE A 202 16.36 -20.99 26.73
C ILE A 202 15.02 -20.25 26.58
N LYS A 203 14.90 -19.06 27.18
CA LYS A 203 13.69 -18.23 27.06
C LYS A 203 13.41 -17.83 25.61
N ARG A 204 14.43 -17.40 24.85
CA ARG A 204 14.27 -17.05 23.42
C ARG A 204 13.80 -18.23 22.57
N ILE A 205 14.31 -19.42 22.83
CA ILE A 205 13.91 -20.64 22.12
C ILE A 205 12.46 -20.99 22.47
N TYR A 206 12.09 -20.94 23.75
CA TYR A 206 10.71 -21.15 24.20
C TYR A 206 9.74 -20.13 23.57
N ASP A 207 10.17 -18.86 23.48
CA ASP A 207 9.41 -17.77 22.87
C ASP A 207 9.16 -17.95 21.36
N LEU A 208 9.84 -18.90 20.70
CA LEU A 208 9.50 -19.29 19.32
C LEU A 208 8.11 -19.95 19.24
N GLY A 209 7.60 -20.53 20.32
CA GLY A 209 6.25 -21.09 20.42
C GLY A 209 6.08 -22.51 19.87
N TYR A 210 7.13 -23.10 19.28
CA TYR A 210 7.12 -24.44 18.68
C TYR A 210 7.48 -25.58 19.64
N PHE A 211 7.90 -25.27 20.87
CA PHE A 211 8.42 -26.24 21.82
C PHE A 211 7.60 -26.23 23.11
N SER A 212 7.28 -27.39 23.66
CA SER A 212 6.60 -27.53 24.97
C SER A 212 7.58 -27.44 26.14
N ASP A 213 8.83 -27.85 25.92
CA ASP A 213 9.92 -27.80 26.89
C ASP A 213 11.25 -27.46 26.22
N VAL A 214 12.11 -26.71 26.93
CA VAL A 214 13.45 -26.33 26.48
C VAL A 214 14.40 -26.38 27.66
N SER A 215 15.48 -27.16 27.53
CA SER A 215 16.54 -27.26 28.52
C SER A 215 17.91 -27.14 27.87
N ALA A 216 18.94 -26.84 28.67
CA ALA A 216 20.32 -26.77 28.20
C ALA A 216 21.26 -27.50 29.17
N THR A 217 22.21 -28.25 28.62
CA THR A 217 23.23 -28.99 29.37
C THR A 217 24.61 -28.74 28.78
N ALA A 218 25.65 -28.64 29.63
CA ALA A 218 27.03 -28.55 29.19
C ALA A 218 27.72 -29.92 29.29
N GLU A 219 28.17 -30.46 28.16
CA GLU A 219 28.90 -31.72 28.07
C GLU A 219 30.41 -31.45 27.91
N GLN A 220 31.25 -32.09 28.73
CA GLN A 220 32.70 -31.98 28.60
C GLN A 220 33.20 -32.76 27.38
N THR A 221 34.01 -32.13 26.53
CA THR A 221 34.66 -32.77 25.37
C THR A 221 36.17 -32.55 25.39
N SER A 222 36.90 -33.25 24.50
CA SER A 222 38.37 -33.09 24.35
C SER A 222 38.78 -31.66 23.95
N ASP A 223 37.88 -30.92 23.33
CA ASP A 223 38.14 -29.61 22.70
C ASP A 223 37.55 -28.44 23.50
N GLY A 224 36.89 -28.71 24.65
CA GLY A 224 36.23 -27.73 25.53
C GLY A 224 34.81 -28.14 25.94
N LEU A 225 33.97 -27.20 26.40
CA LEU A 225 32.58 -27.47 26.77
C LEU A 225 31.64 -27.42 25.57
N LYS A 226 30.84 -28.45 25.36
CA LYS A 226 29.79 -28.47 24.34
C LYS A 226 28.45 -28.13 24.98
N LEU A 227 27.83 -27.03 24.53
CA LEU A 227 26.49 -26.62 24.97
C LEU A 227 25.44 -27.36 24.14
N VAL A 228 24.61 -28.16 24.80
CA VAL A 228 23.53 -28.94 24.18
C VAL A 228 22.19 -28.40 24.62
N TYR A 229 21.42 -27.83 23.69
CA TYR A 229 20.04 -27.42 23.90
C TYR A 229 19.10 -28.57 23.53
N THR A 230 18.37 -29.10 24.51
CA THR A 230 17.38 -30.15 24.29
C THR A 230 15.99 -29.53 24.27
N VAL A 231 15.26 -29.73 23.16
CA VAL A 231 13.91 -29.20 22.96
C VAL A 231 12.90 -30.32 22.81
N GLN A 232 11.70 -30.14 23.35
CA GLN A 232 10.55 -31.00 23.08
C GLN A 232 9.62 -30.30 22.09
N GLU A 233 9.68 -30.72 20.83
CA GLU A 233 8.87 -30.14 19.76
C GLU A 233 7.38 -30.47 19.92
N LYS A 234 6.53 -29.46 19.69
CA LYS A 234 5.07 -29.60 19.66
C LYS A 234 4.64 -30.45 18.46
N PRO A 235 3.43 -31.06 18.50
CA PRO A 235 3.01 -31.96 17.45
C PRO A 235 2.85 -31.28 16.07
N ARG A 236 2.98 -32.08 15.01
CA ARG A 236 2.63 -31.68 13.64
C ARG A 236 1.11 -31.66 13.48
N ILE A 237 0.58 -30.65 12.83
CA ILE A 237 -0.84 -30.57 12.52
C ILE A 237 -1.13 -31.49 11.33
N GLU A 238 -1.88 -32.56 11.54
CA GLU A 238 -2.25 -33.53 10.49
C GLU A 238 -3.55 -33.16 9.79
N ALA A 239 -4.49 -32.57 10.53
CA ALA A 239 -5.75 -32.08 10.01
C ALA A 239 -6.21 -30.88 10.84
N ILE A 240 -6.95 -29.97 10.18
CA ILE A 240 -7.68 -28.88 10.81
C ILE A 240 -9.16 -29.12 10.53
N THR A 241 -9.95 -29.24 11.58
CA THR A 241 -11.40 -29.45 11.50
C THR A 241 -12.10 -28.26 12.15
N VAL A 242 -13.16 -27.77 11.53
CA VAL A 242 -13.99 -26.70 12.10
C VAL A 242 -15.35 -27.30 12.45
N GLU A 243 -15.77 -27.12 13.70
CA GLU A 243 -17.06 -27.53 14.25
C GLU A 243 -17.89 -26.27 14.55
N GLY A 244 -19.19 -26.30 14.24
CA GLY A 244 -20.12 -25.20 14.51
C GLY A 244 -20.02 -24.04 13.51
N SER A 245 -19.60 -24.30 12.27
CA SER A 245 -19.50 -23.31 11.20
C SER A 245 -20.65 -23.44 10.18
N ASP A 246 -21.89 -23.19 10.60
CA ASP A 246 -23.07 -23.30 9.73
C ASP A 246 -23.30 -22.01 8.91
N ALA A 247 -22.92 -20.85 9.47
CA ALA A 247 -23.11 -19.55 8.86
C ALA A 247 -21.94 -19.08 7.98
N VAL A 248 -20.74 -19.62 8.20
CA VAL A 248 -19.52 -19.26 7.46
C VAL A 248 -18.87 -20.53 6.95
N ASP A 249 -18.63 -20.59 5.64
CA ASP A 249 -18.01 -21.76 5.01
C ASP A 249 -16.65 -22.08 5.61
N THR A 250 -16.41 -23.37 5.90
CA THR A 250 -15.17 -23.87 6.49
C THR A 250 -13.94 -23.44 5.69
N ASP A 251 -14.01 -23.44 4.36
CA ASP A 251 -12.90 -23.05 3.50
C ASP A 251 -12.52 -21.58 3.68
N GLU A 252 -13.49 -20.71 3.94
CA GLU A 252 -13.26 -19.29 4.19
C GLU A 252 -12.56 -19.08 5.54
N ILE A 253 -12.98 -19.82 6.58
CA ILE A 253 -12.31 -19.85 7.89
C ILE A 253 -10.86 -20.31 7.73
N LEU A 254 -10.62 -21.41 7.01
CA LEU A 254 -9.27 -21.93 6.78
C LEU A 254 -8.40 -20.99 5.92
N SER A 255 -9.01 -20.17 5.06
CA SER A 255 -8.30 -19.21 4.22
C SER A 255 -7.68 -18.06 5.02
N VAL A 256 -8.35 -17.59 6.09
CA VAL A 256 -7.85 -16.49 6.93
C VAL A 256 -6.82 -16.94 7.96
N MET A 257 -6.81 -18.24 8.30
CA MET A 257 -5.82 -18.82 9.20
C MET A 257 -4.43 -18.88 8.57
N SER A 258 -3.41 -18.61 9.37
CA SER A 258 -2.00 -18.80 9.04
C SER A 258 -1.49 -20.19 9.37
N THR A 259 -2.10 -20.87 10.34
CA THR A 259 -1.84 -22.27 10.64
C THR A 259 -2.34 -23.15 9.50
N LYS A 260 -1.48 -24.05 9.01
CA LYS A 260 -1.79 -24.93 7.87
C LYS A 260 -1.52 -26.38 8.23
N THR A 261 -2.27 -27.27 7.59
CA THR A 261 -1.99 -28.71 7.63
C THR A 261 -0.55 -29.00 7.22
N GLY A 262 0.12 -29.85 7.99
CA GLY A 262 1.52 -30.22 7.80
C GLY A 262 2.53 -29.34 8.55
N SER A 263 2.12 -28.21 9.12
CA SER A 263 2.99 -27.33 9.93
C SER A 263 3.14 -27.82 11.37
N VAL A 264 4.19 -27.35 12.05
CA VAL A 264 4.39 -27.61 13.49
C VAL A 264 3.55 -26.63 14.28
N MET A 265 2.83 -27.13 15.29
CA MET A 265 1.91 -26.33 16.06
C MET A 265 2.62 -25.16 16.76
N ASN A 266 2.05 -23.96 16.65
CA ASN A 266 2.53 -22.75 17.30
C ASN A 266 1.37 -22.02 17.99
N GLU A 267 1.42 -21.91 19.31
CA GLU A 267 0.33 -21.31 20.10
C GLU A 267 0.15 -19.82 19.84
N LYS A 268 1.25 -19.09 19.57
CA LYS A 268 1.16 -17.65 19.25
C LYS A 268 0.45 -17.45 17.91
N LEU A 269 0.76 -18.31 16.93
CA LEU A 269 0.08 -18.29 15.64
C LEU A 269 -1.39 -18.69 15.77
N LEU A 270 -1.69 -19.70 16.59
CA LEU A 270 -3.06 -20.16 16.81
C LEU A 270 -3.92 -19.10 17.51
N ALA A 271 -3.37 -18.38 18.49
CA ALA A 271 -4.06 -17.25 19.12
C ALA A 271 -4.36 -16.14 18.10
N GLN A 272 -3.42 -15.83 17.20
CA GLN A 272 -3.65 -14.87 16.10
C GLN A 272 -4.71 -15.38 15.12
N ASP A 273 -4.73 -16.67 14.82
CA ASP A 273 -5.73 -17.27 13.94
C ASP A 273 -7.12 -17.22 14.55
N ILE A 274 -7.26 -17.49 15.85
CA ILE A 274 -8.54 -17.34 16.57
C ILE A 274 -9.05 -15.90 16.48
N MET A 275 -8.18 -14.90 16.65
CA MET A 275 -8.56 -13.50 16.46
C MET A 275 -9.02 -13.23 15.02
N LYS A 276 -8.29 -13.70 14.01
CA LYS A 276 -8.66 -13.50 12.59
C LYS A 276 -9.99 -14.17 12.23
N VAL A 277 -10.25 -15.36 12.76
CA VAL A 277 -11.52 -16.06 12.56
C VAL A 277 -12.64 -15.31 13.28
N THR A 278 -12.42 -14.85 14.51
CA THR A 278 -13.38 -14.01 15.23
C THR A 278 -13.70 -12.73 14.44
N ASP A 279 -12.68 -12.06 13.88
CA ASP A 279 -12.84 -10.89 13.03
C ASP A 279 -13.60 -11.19 11.73
N LEU A 280 -13.40 -12.37 11.13
CA LEU A 280 -14.16 -12.83 9.96
C LEU A 280 -15.65 -12.94 10.29
N TYR A 281 -15.98 -13.55 11.44
CA TYR A 281 -17.36 -13.66 11.91
C TYR A 281 -17.98 -12.28 12.19
N ARG A 282 -17.25 -11.38 12.86
CA ARG A 282 -17.68 -9.99 13.09
C ARG A 282 -17.94 -9.24 11.79
N LYS A 283 -17.06 -9.36 10.79
CA LYS A 283 -17.24 -8.76 9.46
C LYS A 283 -18.49 -9.26 8.74
N LYS A 284 -18.96 -10.46 9.06
CA LYS A 284 -20.19 -11.06 8.52
C LYS A 284 -21.43 -10.75 9.36
N GLY A 285 -21.30 -10.03 10.47
CA GLY A 285 -22.40 -9.62 11.35
C GLY A 285 -22.61 -10.51 12.58
N TYR A 286 -21.71 -11.46 12.85
CA TYR A 286 -21.77 -12.36 14.01
C TYR A 286 -20.85 -11.86 15.13
N TYR A 287 -21.30 -10.84 15.85
CA TYR A 287 -20.46 -10.15 16.85
C TYR A 287 -20.28 -10.89 18.16
N LEU A 288 -21.24 -11.76 18.48
CA LEU A 288 -21.22 -12.60 19.67
C LEU A 288 -20.56 -13.96 19.41
N ALA A 289 -19.89 -14.11 18.25
CA ALA A 289 -19.21 -15.35 17.91
C ALA A 289 -18.05 -15.63 18.87
N ASP A 290 -18.03 -16.81 19.48
CA ASP A 290 -16.96 -17.30 20.33
C ASP A 290 -16.19 -18.40 19.61
N VAL A 291 -14.89 -18.18 19.40
CA VAL A 291 -14.02 -19.12 18.68
C VAL A 291 -13.03 -19.70 19.67
N SER A 292 -13.10 -21.01 19.86
CA SER A 292 -12.20 -21.77 20.72
C SER A 292 -11.47 -22.84 19.94
N HIS A 293 -10.43 -23.44 20.54
CA HIS A 293 -9.71 -24.54 19.92
C HIS A 293 -9.44 -25.65 20.94
N ARG A 294 -9.35 -26.88 20.43
CA ARG A 294 -8.83 -28.03 21.16
C ARG A 294 -7.90 -28.83 20.26
N VAL A 295 -6.86 -29.41 20.85
CA VAL A 295 -5.86 -30.23 20.15
C VAL A 295 -6.11 -31.68 20.52
N VAL A 296 -6.34 -32.52 19.52
CA VAL A 296 -6.50 -33.96 19.70
C VAL A 296 -5.21 -34.63 19.26
N GLU A 297 -4.44 -35.14 20.23
CA GLU A 297 -3.19 -35.84 19.93
C GLU A 297 -3.45 -37.14 19.17
N GLY A 298 -2.72 -37.32 18.06
CA GLY A 298 -2.72 -38.51 17.24
C GLY A 298 -1.51 -39.41 17.52
N SER A 299 -1.41 -40.53 16.79
CA SER A 299 -0.27 -41.43 16.89
C SER A 299 0.98 -40.83 16.23
N GLY A 300 2.15 -40.92 16.88
CA GLY A 300 3.44 -40.58 16.27
C GLY A 300 3.86 -39.11 16.35
N GLY A 301 3.29 -38.32 17.27
CA GLY A 301 3.62 -36.89 17.41
C GLY A 301 2.91 -35.98 16.41
N ALA A 302 1.84 -36.49 15.79
CA ALA A 302 0.87 -35.72 15.04
C ALA A 302 -0.30 -35.31 15.95
N ALA A 303 -1.04 -34.26 15.60
CA ALA A 303 -2.27 -33.86 16.25
C ALA A 303 -3.28 -33.29 15.24
N SER A 304 -4.57 -33.44 15.54
CA SER A 304 -5.64 -32.77 14.82
C SER A 304 -6.06 -31.52 15.59
N LEU A 305 -6.06 -30.38 14.92
CA LEU A 305 -6.56 -29.12 15.46
C LEU A 305 -8.07 -29.04 15.19
N VAL A 306 -8.87 -28.98 16.25
CA VAL A 306 -10.31 -28.76 16.14
C VAL A 306 -10.61 -27.34 16.60
N LEU A 307 -11.10 -26.51 15.67
CA LEU A 307 -11.68 -25.22 15.98
C LEU A 307 -13.16 -25.41 16.27
N SER A 308 -13.62 -24.95 17.43
CA SER A 308 -15.02 -25.00 17.82
C SER A 308 -15.56 -23.58 17.85
N VAL A 309 -16.52 -23.29 16.96
CA VAL A 309 -17.14 -21.98 16.83
C VAL A 309 -18.56 -22.03 17.39
N GLN A 310 -18.89 -21.05 18.23
CA GLN A 310 -20.27 -20.74 18.61
C GLN A 310 -20.64 -19.43 17.91
N GLU A 311 -21.37 -19.51 16.80
CA GLU A 311 -21.54 -18.36 15.90
C GLU A 311 -22.40 -17.24 16.49
N GLY A 312 -23.37 -17.60 17.33
CA GLY A 312 -24.38 -16.67 17.84
C GLY A 312 -25.32 -16.15 16.76
N ASP A 313 -26.26 -15.29 17.14
CA ASP A 313 -27.18 -14.67 16.19
C ASP A 313 -26.52 -13.56 15.38
N LYS A 314 -26.93 -13.43 14.11
CA LYS A 314 -26.50 -12.33 13.25
C LYS A 314 -27.18 -11.04 13.69
N LEU A 315 -26.40 -10.06 14.13
CA LEU A 315 -26.91 -8.77 14.58
C LEU A 315 -26.67 -7.70 13.51
N TYR A 316 -27.59 -6.74 13.45
CA TYR A 316 -27.50 -5.56 12.61
C TYR A 316 -27.57 -4.29 13.47
N ILE A 317 -26.99 -3.20 12.98
CA ILE A 317 -27.17 -1.87 13.55
C ILE A 317 -28.64 -1.51 13.47
N LYS A 318 -29.26 -1.35 14.63
CA LYS A 318 -30.65 -0.96 14.83
C LYS A 318 -30.77 0.56 14.90
N ALA A 319 -29.83 1.21 15.57
CA ALA A 319 -29.79 2.66 15.69
C ALA A 319 -28.35 3.16 15.83
N VAL A 320 -28.10 4.34 15.27
CA VAL A 320 -26.93 5.17 15.58
C VAL A 320 -27.47 6.44 16.23
N ARG A 321 -26.87 6.88 17.34
CA ARG A 321 -27.33 8.03 18.12
C ARG A 321 -26.19 8.97 18.42
N ILE A 322 -26.51 10.25 18.50
CA ILE A 322 -25.57 11.30 18.91
C ILE A 322 -26.10 11.94 20.19
N VAL A 323 -25.48 11.60 21.31
CA VAL A 323 -25.89 12.08 22.63
C VAL A 323 -25.21 13.42 22.90
N GLY A 324 -26.00 14.49 23.06
CA GLY A 324 -25.48 15.83 23.35
C GLY A 324 -25.40 16.77 22.14
N ALA A 325 -26.03 16.40 21.02
CA ALA A 325 -26.37 17.34 19.95
C ALA A 325 -27.57 18.20 20.38
N GLU A 326 -27.36 19.51 20.53
CA GLU A 326 -28.37 20.48 21.00
C GLU A 326 -28.50 21.69 20.06
N GLN A 327 -27.41 22.13 19.44
CA GLN A 327 -27.36 23.32 18.58
C GLN A 327 -27.42 23.00 17.09
N LEU A 328 -27.10 21.78 16.69
CA LEU A 328 -27.23 21.27 15.32
C LEU A 328 -28.25 20.14 15.28
N ASP A 329 -28.86 19.93 14.11
CA ASP A 329 -29.77 18.80 13.89
C ASP A 329 -28.98 17.48 13.95
N GLU A 330 -29.45 16.52 14.75
CA GLU A 330 -28.83 15.20 14.89
C GLU A 330 -28.86 14.45 13.56
N ASP A 331 -29.97 14.54 12.81
CA ASP A 331 -30.16 13.81 11.56
C ASP A 331 -29.14 14.25 10.48
N ASP A 332 -28.87 15.56 10.40
CA ASP A 332 -27.87 16.09 9.47
C ASP A 332 -26.44 15.61 9.79
N VAL A 333 -26.15 15.32 11.07
CA VAL A 333 -24.84 14.77 11.48
C VAL A 333 -24.79 13.27 11.19
N LEU A 334 -25.89 12.55 11.42
CA LEU A 334 -26.01 11.12 11.13
C LEU A 334 -25.81 10.81 9.64
N ASP A 335 -26.20 11.71 8.74
CA ASP A 335 -26.04 11.54 7.30
C ASP A 335 -24.58 11.46 6.83
N GLU A 336 -23.65 12.04 7.60
CA GLU A 336 -22.20 12.03 7.32
C GLU A 336 -21.50 10.74 7.76
N LEU A 337 -22.18 9.90 8.54
CA LEU A 337 -21.60 8.69 9.11
C LEU A 337 -21.59 7.53 8.10
N ALA A 338 -20.56 6.70 8.20
CA ALA A 338 -20.44 5.46 7.46
C ALA A 338 -21.37 4.39 8.03
N LEU A 339 -21.45 4.32 9.36
CA LEU A 339 -22.33 3.40 10.07
C LEU A 339 -23.77 3.86 9.94
N ARG A 340 -24.59 3.01 9.35
CA ARG A 340 -26.01 3.27 9.12
C ARG A 340 -26.86 2.12 9.63
N PRO A 341 -28.06 2.41 10.18
CA PRO A 341 -29.03 1.38 10.51
C PRO A 341 -29.39 0.53 9.29
N ARG A 342 -29.81 -0.71 9.53
CA ARG A 342 -30.33 -1.59 8.48
C ARG A 342 -31.60 -0.99 7.86
N ASN A 343 -31.67 -0.96 6.54
CA ASN A 343 -32.83 -0.50 5.76
C ASN A 343 -33.29 -1.57 4.73
N MET A 344 -34.32 -1.26 3.93
CA MET A 344 -34.92 -2.22 2.99
C MET A 344 -33.98 -2.69 1.87
N ILE A 345 -32.92 -1.93 1.54
CA ILE A 345 -31.95 -2.24 0.48
C ILE A 345 -30.59 -2.70 1.02
N SER A 346 -30.45 -2.86 2.34
CA SER A 346 -29.20 -3.31 3.01
C SER A 346 -28.67 -4.66 2.52
N TRP A 347 -29.51 -5.49 1.91
CA TRP A 347 -29.07 -6.74 1.29
C TRP A 347 -28.26 -6.55 0.01
N ILE A 348 -28.41 -5.40 -0.68
CA ILE A 348 -27.61 -5.00 -1.84
C ILE A 348 -26.40 -4.19 -1.39
N THR A 349 -26.64 -3.16 -0.57
CA THR A 349 -25.62 -2.17 -0.19
C THR A 349 -24.66 -2.65 0.91
N GLY A 350 -24.98 -3.74 1.60
CA GLY A 350 -24.21 -4.21 2.76
C GLY A 350 -24.32 -3.32 4.01
N THR A 351 -25.21 -2.32 4.00
CA THR A 351 -25.41 -1.41 5.15
C THR A 351 -26.08 -2.14 6.33
N GLY A 352 -25.91 -1.61 7.55
CA GLY A 352 -26.44 -2.22 8.77
C GLY A 352 -25.52 -3.23 9.43
N VAL A 353 -24.37 -3.58 8.85
CA VAL A 353 -23.33 -4.37 9.51
C VAL A 353 -22.35 -3.40 10.19
N LEU A 354 -22.16 -3.54 11.50
CA LEU A 354 -21.14 -2.80 12.26
C LEU A 354 -19.73 -3.19 11.79
N ARG A 355 -18.97 -2.19 11.35
CA ARG A 355 -17.54 -2.31 11.09
C ARG A 355 -16.80 -1.47 12.12
N GLU A 356 -16.01 -2.12 12.98
CA GLU A 356 -15.30 -1.44 14.07
C GLU A 356 -14.37 -0.32 13.56
N GLU A 357 -13.74 -0.52 12.40
CA GLU A 357 -12.91 0.48 11.72
C GLU A 357 -13.67 1.78 11.36
N TYR A 358 -15.00 1.74 11.26
CA TYR A 358 -15.81 2.93 11.02
C TYR A 358 -16.17 3.69 12.29
N LEU A 359 -16.06 3.09 13.48
CA LEU A 359 -16.37 3.77 14.74
C LEU A 359 -15.45 4.98 14.98
N GLU A 360 -14.14 4.80 14.79
CA GLU A 360 -13.16 5.89 14.91
C GLU A 360 -13.31 6.92 13.78
N ARG A 361 -13.54 6.44 12.55
CA ARG A 361 -13.79 7.30 11.38
C ARG A 361 -15.00 8.19 11.62
N ASP A 362 -16.11 7.63 12.07
CA ASP A 362 -17.37 8.33 12.28
C ASP A 362 -17.26 9.32 13.46
N SER A 363 -16.54 8.95 14.53
CA SER A 363 -16.20 9.89 15.61
C SER A 363 -15.45 11.12 15.08
N ALA A 364 -14.47 10.91 14.20
CA ALA A 364 -13.74 11.99 13.54
C ALA A 364 -14.62 12.79 12.57
N ALA A 365 -15.53 12.13 11.84
CA ALA A 365 -16.47 12.77 10.93
C ALA A 365 -17.44 13.70 11.67
N ILE A 366 -17.99 13.26 12.80
CA ILE A 366 -18.80 14.09 13.71
C ILE A 366 -17.99 15.31 14.15
N GLY A 367 -16.77 15.10 14.65
CA GLY A 367 -15.90 16.21 15.07
C GLY A 367 -15.65 17.21 13.94
N ALA A 368 -15.35 16.74 12.73
CA ALA A 368 -15.16 17.56 11.55
C ALA A 368 -16.43 18.32 11.15
N TYR A 369 -17.61 17.69 11.19
CA TYR A 369 -18.89 18.30 10.87
C TYR A 369 -19.19 19.52 11.76
N TYR A 370 -18.94 19.39 13.06
CA TYR A 370 -19.08 20.47 14.05
C TYR A 370 -18.00 21.55 13.86
N LEU A 371 -16.73 21.18 13.67
CA LEU A 371 -15.65 22.13 13.40
C LEU A 371 -15.91 22.98 12.15
N ASN A 372 -16.49 22.38 11.10
CA ASN A 372 -16.85 23.05 9.86
C ASN A 372 -18.07 23.98 10.00
N ARG A 373 -18.76 23.96 11.13
CA ARG A 373 -19.92 24.81 11.44
C ARG A 373 -19.66 25.79 12.59
N GLY A 374 -18.42 25.90 13.04
CA GLY A 374 -17.97 26.94 13.98
C GLY A 374 -17.73 26.45 15.40
N PHE A 375 -17.86 25.16 15.68
CA PHE A 375 -17.69 24.59 17.01
C PHE A 375 -16.24 24.21 17.29
N MET A 376 -15.41 25.20 17.61
CA MET A 376 -13.96 24.99 17.83
C MET A 376 -13.63 24.21 19.09
N ASP A 377 -14.58 24.11 20.03
CA ASP A 377 -14.42 23.44 21.32
C ASP A 377 -15.11 22.07 21.37
N VAL A 378 -15.55 21.56 20.21
CA VAL A 378 -16.25 20.28 20.11
C VAL A 378 -15.36 19.15 20.63
N ARG A 379 -15.97 18.24 21.40
CA ARG A 379 -15.34 17.00 21.83
C ARG A 379 -16.29 15.85 21.54
N VAL A 380 -15.79 14.84 20.84
CA VAL A 380 -16.49 13.57 20.62
C VAL A 380 -15.84 12.55 21.54
N GLY A 381 -16.66 11.90 22.38
CA GLY A 381 -16.22 10.81 23.25
C GLY A 381 -16.06 9.51 22.49
N ASP A 382 -15.48 8.51 23.16
CA ASP A 382 -15.38 7.16 22.59
C ASP A 382 -16.78 6.60 22.29
N PRO A 383 -16.96 5.91 21.15
CA PRO A 383 -18.24 5.33 20.79
C PRO A 383 -18.64 4.21 21.77
N ASP A 384 -19.87 4.26 22.23
CA ASP A 384 -20.48 3.21 23.05
C ASP A 384 -21.28 2.26 22.17
N VAL A 385 -20.88 0.98 22.14
CA VAL A 385 -21.51 -0.06 21.33
C VAL A 385 -22.23 -1.03 22.25
N GLN A 386 -23.56 -1.03 22.19
CA GLN A 386 -24.42 -1.90 22.98
C GLN A 386 -24.99 -3.01 22.10
N TYR A 387 -24.77 -4.25 22.51
CA TYR A 387 -25.31 -5.44 21.87
C TYR A 387 -26.61 -5.85 22.58
N GLU A 388 -27.75 -5.61 21.96
CA GLU A 388 -29.09 -6.01 22.42
C GLU A 388 -29.53 -7.33 21.74
N GLU A 389 -30.57 -7.98 22.25
CA GLU A 389 -31.12 -9.21 21.66
C GLU A 389 -31.64 -9.00 20.22
N ASP A 390 -32.12 -7.79 19.89
CA ASP A 390 -32.73 -7.47 18.60
C ASP A 390 -31.85 -6.58 17.68
N GLY A 391 -30.61 -6.29 18.06
CA GLY A 391 -29.66 -5.54 17.24
C GLY A 391 -28.58 -4.79 18.02
N ILE A 392 -27.85 -3.93 17.32
CA ILE A 392 -26.75 -3.13 17.86
C ILE A 392 -27.14 -1.66 17.91
N VAL A 393 -26.90 -1.01 19.04
CA VAL A 393 -27.04 0.43 19.21
C VAL A 393 -25.65 1.04 19.36
N VAL A 394 -25.30 1.96 18.47
CA VAL A 394 -24.04 2.72 18.52
C VAL A 394 -24.34 4.14 18.96
N SER A 395 -23.70 4.60 20.03
CA SER A 395 -23.91 5.95 20.56
C SER A 395 -22.60 6.74 20.59
N PHE A 396 -22.62 7.94 20.02
CA PHE A 396 -21.51 8.89 20.06
C PHE A 396 -21.86 10.03 21.01
N ALA A 397 -21.10 10.19 22.09
CA ALA A 397 -21.29 11.31 23.01
C ALA A 397 -20.57 12.56 22.47
N VAL A 398 -21.29 13.67 22.30
CA VAL A 398 -20.76 14.93 21.79
C VAL A 398 -20.95 16.02 22.83
N LYS A 399 -19.89 16.81 23.02
CA LYS A 399 -19.95 18.09 23.73
C LYS A 399 -19.64 19.20 22.72
N GLU A 400 -20.68 19.86 22.22
CA GLU A 400 -20.57 20.80 21.09
C GLU A 400 -19.67 22.01 21.39
N GLY A 401 -19.80 22.60 22.58
CA GLY A 401 -19.09 23.82 22.95
C GLY A 401 -19.70 25.07 22.34
N THR A 402 -18.91 26.15 22.27
CA THR A 402 -19.36 27.45 21.74
C THR A 402 -19.22 27.47 20.23
N ARG A 403 -20.22 28.01 19.52
CA ARG A 403 -20.19 28.23 18.08
C ARG A 403 -19.66 29.62 17.76
N TYR A 404 -18.57 29.72 17.01
CA TYR A 404 -17.89 30.98 16.71
C TYR A 404 -18.17 31.47 15.28
N LYS A 405 -18.37 32.80 15.14
CA LYS A 405 -18.38 33.51 13.86
C LYS A 405 -16.99 33.96 13.45
N VAL A 406 -16.75 34.09 12.15
CA VAL A 406 -15.48 34.60 11.63
C VAL A 406 -15.37 36.10 11.90
N GLY A 407 -14.23 36.50 12.46
CA GLY A 407 -13.90 37.89 12.74
C GLY A 407 -12.88 38.46 11.76
N ASN A 408 -11.88 39.16 12.28
CA ASN A 408 -10.86 39.79 11.45
C ASN A 408 -9.90 38.75 10.83
N ILE A 409 -9.59 38.93 9.54
CA ILE A 409 -8.59 38.13 8.82
C ILE A 409 -7.32 38.97 8.65
N ALA A 410 -6.18 38.40 9.06
CA ALA A 410 -4.88 39.06 8.97
C ALA A 410 -3.81 38.13 8.41
N PHE A 411 -2.74 38.73 7.88
CA PHE A 411 -1.56 38.00 7.39
C PHE A 411 -0.32 38.45 8.16
N GLY A 412 0.60 37.51 8.41
CA GLY A 412 1.86 37.79 9.09
C GLY A 412 2.99 36.86 8.65
N GLY A 413 4.19 37.10 9.19
CA GLY A 413 5.39 36.34 8.83
C GLY A 413 6.08 36.88 7.57
N ASP A 414 6.60 35.99 6.73
CA ASP A 414 7.42 36.33 5.57
C ASP A 414 6.59 36.56 4.30
N LEU A 415 5.80 37.64 4.27
CA LEU A 415 4.90 37.93 3.14
C LEU A 415 5.67 38.18 1.82
N ILE A 416 5.21 37.57 0.72
CA ILE A 416 5.77 37.78 -0.64
C ILE A 416 4.90 38.69 -1.52
N ASP A 417 3.69 39.03 -1.07
CA ASP A 417 2.73 39.89 -1.76
C ASP A 417 1.94 40.72 -0.74
N THR A 418 1.07 41.61 -1.23
CA THR A 418 0.17 42.46 -0.43
C THR A 418 -0.99 41.69 0.19
N ASP A 419 -1.51 42.15 1.32
CA ASP A 419 -2.70 41.57 1.97
C ASP A 419 -3.88 41.48 1.00
N GLU A 420 -4.11 42.49 0.16
CA GLU A 420 -5.17 42.50 -0.86
C GLU A 420 -4.99 41.36 -1.89
N ALA A 421 -3.77 41.11 -2.34
CA ALA A 421 -3.48 39.98 -3.23
C ALA A 421 -3.69 38.62 -2.53
N LEU A 422 -3.33 38.51 -1.24
CA LEU A 422 -3.50 37.28 -0.47
C LEU A 422 -4.97 37.01 -0.10
N LEU A 423 -5.79 38.04 0.11
CA LEU A 423 -7.24 37.91 0.28
C LEU A 423 -7.87 37.22 -0.94
N ASN A 424 -7.47 37.62 -2.16
CA ASN A 424 -7.95 37.01 -3.40
C ASN A 424 -7.57 35.52 -3.58
N VAL A 425 -6.65 34.98 -2.77
CA VAL A 425 -6.27 33.55 -2.80
C VAL A 425 -7.18 32.71 -1.90
N ILE A 426 -7.70 33.30 -0.82
CA ILE A 426 -8.46 32.60 0.22
C ILE A 426 -9.98 32.77 0.01
N LYS A 427 -10.78 32.20 0.91
CA LYS A 427 -12.24 32.34 0.92
C LYS A 427 -12.81 32.72 2.29
N MET A 428 -12.03 32.55 3.34
CA MET A 428 -12.44 32.87 4.71
C MET A 428 -12.80 34.36 4.88
N ASP A 429 -12.26 35.25 4.05
CA ASP A 429 -12.59 36.68 4.04
C ASP A 429 -14.02 36.95 3.55
N GLU A 430 -14.51 36.18 2.57
CA GLU A 430 -15.92 36.21 2.16
C GLU A 430 -16.83 35.83 3.35
N GLN A 431 -16.48 34.76 4.09
CA GLN A 431 -17.23 34.35 5.30
C GLN A 431 -17.20 35.40 6.42
N ALA A 432 -16.06 36.08 6.59
CA ALA A 432 -15.93 37.18 7.54
C ALA A 432 -16.83 38.37 7.16
N ALA A 433 -16.88 38.72 5.87
CA ALA A 433 -17.70 39.83 5.37
C ALA A 433 -19.20 39.58 5.53
N ASP A 434 -19.63 38.32 5.35
CA ASP A 434 -21.03 37.90 5.46
C ASP A 434 -21.46 37.53 6.90
N GLU A 435 -20.56 37.73 7.88
CA GLU A 435 -20.76 37.36 9.30
C GLU A 435 -21.15 35.88 9.50
N GLU A 436 -20.59 34.99 8.67
CA GLU A 436 -20.83 33.55 8.71
C GLU A 436 -20.12 32.88 9.91
N TYR A 437 -20.55 31.65 10.21
CA TYR A 437 -19.87 30.81 11.20
C TYR A 437 -18.55 30.29 10.66
N PHE A 438 -17.56 30.16 11.56
CA PHE A 438 -16.25 29.64 11.23
C PHE A 438 -16.33 28.25 10.59
N ASN A 439 -15.61 28.05 9.49
CA ASN A 439 -15.52 26.76 8.82
C ASN A 439 -14.06 26.27 8.76
N TYR A 440 -13.76 25.22 9.52
CA TYR A 440 -12.41 24.67 9.59
C TYR A 440 -11.90 24.12 8.25
N ASP A 441 -12.75 23.51 7.43
CA ASP A 441 -12.38 23.04 6.09
C ASP A 441 -11.99 24.20 5.15
N VAL A 442 -12.69 25.34 5.23
CA VAL A 442 -12.30 26.56 4.51
C VAL A 442 -10.93 27.05 4.98
N LEU A 443 -10.69 27.12 6.29
CA LEU A 443 -9.40 27.50 6.88
C LEU A 443 -8.25 26.62 6.37
N GLN A 444 -8.45 25.30 6.36
CA GLN A 444 -7.44 24.34 5.88
C GLN A 444 -7.19 24.49 4.38
N LYS A 445 -8.24 24.67 3.58
CA LYS A 445 -8.13 24.91 2.14
C LYS A 445 -7.38 26.19 1.85
N ASP A 446 -7.65 27.25 2.59
CA ASP A 446 -7.00 28.55 2.44
C ASP A 446 -5.52 28.49 2.82
N THR A 447 -5.21 27.84 3.96
CA THR A 447 -3.84 27.53 4.38
C THR A 447 -3.08 26.79 3.26
N LYS A 448 -3.70 25.77 2.67
CA LYS A 448 -3.12 25.02 1.56
C LYS A 448 -2.92 25.89 0.31
N LYS A 449 -3.93 26.69 -0.09
CA LYS A 449 -3.82 27.58 -1.26
C LYS A 449 -2.74 28.64 -1.09
N LEU A 450 -2.59 29.21 0.10
CA LEU A 450 -1.51 30.14 0.42
C LEU A 450 -0.15 29.45 0.31
N THR A 451 0.01 28.26 0.89
CA THR A 451 1.25 27.47 0.71
C THR A 451 1.52 27.18 -0.77
N GLU A 452 0.50 26.83 -1.54
CA GLU A 452 0.62 26.59 -2.98
C GLU A 452 1.00 27.86 -3.77
N PHE A 453 0.43 29.01 -3.40
CA PHE A 453 0.80 30.31 -3.95
C PHE A 453 2.29 30.56 -3.77
N TYR A 454 2.85 30.32 -2.58
CA TYR A 454 4.29 30.47 -2.34
C TYR A 454 5.13 29.44 -3.11
N ASN A 455 4.69 28.18 -3.12
CA ASN A 455 5.35 27.10 -3.86
C ASN A 455 5.49 27.43 -5.34
N ASP A 456 4.50 28.10 -5.95
CA ASP A 456 4.54 28.50 -7.36
C ASP A 456 5.49 29.67 -7.65
N TYR A 457 5.95 30.40 -6.62
CA TYR A 457 6.99 31.43 -6.75
C TYR A 457 8.42 30.90 -6.49
N GLY A 458 8.58 29.57 -6.34
CA GLY A 458 9.89 28.92 -6.13
C GLY A 458 10.19 28.49 -4.70
N TYR A 459 9.27 28.69 -3.76
CA TYR A 459 9.53 28.44 -2.34
C TYR A 459 9.08 27.02 -1.94
N ALA A 460 9.87 25.99 -2.30
CA ALA A 460 9.45 24.58 -2.17
C ALA A 460 9.14 24.10 -0.75
N PHE A 461 9.72 24.75 0.25
CA PHE A 461 9.54 24.44 1.66
C PHE A 461 8.77 25.55 2.39
N ALA A 462 7.99 26.33 1.64
CA ALA A 462 7.07 27.28 2.24
C ALA A 462 6.02 26.53 3.07
N ASP A 463 5.69 27.10 4.21
CA ASP A 463 4.65 26.60 5.07
C ASP A 463 3.76 27.75 5.53
N THR A 464 2.47 27.48 5.54
CA THR A 464 1.44 28.39 6.03
C THR A 464 0.89 27.76 7.30
N SER A 465 1.04 28.48 8.40
CA SER A 465 0.35 28.16 9.65
C SER A 465 -0.75 29.19 9.89
N PHE A 466 -1.64 28.91 10.83
CA PHE A 466 -2.65 29.87 11.26
C PHE A 466 -2.64 30.01 12.77
N ARG A 467 -3.04 31.19 13.24
CA ARG A 467 -3.33 31.49 14.64
C ARG A 467 -4.76 31.96 14.73
N THR A 468 -5.46 31.48 15.75
CA THR A 468 -6.82 31.90 16.04
C THR A 468 -6.84 32.65 17.37
N GLU A 469 -7.51 33.79 17.40
CA GLU A 469 -7.72 34.57 18.62
C GLU A 469 -9.22 34.71 18.85
N ARG A 470 -9.68 34.25 20.02
CA ARG A 470 -11.10 34.30 20.38
C ARG A 470 -11.38 35.63 21.06
N ARG A 471 -12.40 36.34 20.60
CA ARG A 471 -12.88 37.60 21.18
C ARG A 471 -14.23 37.42 21.85
N ASP A 472 -14.58 38.39 22.69
CA ASP A 472 -15.90 38.47 23.31
C ASP A 472 -17.01 38.45 22.25
N GLY A 473 -18.11 37.74 22.52
CA GLY A 473 -19.25 37.61 21.60
C GLY A 473 -19.19 36.42 20.64
N SER A 474 -18.41 35.37 20.94
CA SER A 474 -18.27 34.17 20.10
C SER A 474 -17.73 34.48 18.70
N ILE A 475 -16.70 35.33 18.63
CA ILE A 475 -16.01 35.68 17.38
C ILE A 475 -14.59 35.12 17.42
N VAL A 476 -14.11 34.61 16.29
CA VAL A 476 -12.73 34.15 16.12
C VAL A 476 -12.03 34.95 15.01
N ASP A 477 -10.96 35.65 15.40
CA ASP A 477 -10.05 36.30 14.46
C ASP A 477 -8.99 35.29 13.99
N ILE A 478 -8.63 35.34 12.72
CA ILE A 478 -7.72 34.39 12.09
C ILE A 478 -6.53 35.16 11.52
N THR A 479 -5.33 34.77 11.94
CA THR A 479 -4.08 35.27 11.36
C THR A 479 -3.35 34.15 10.65
N TYR A 480 -3.20 34.24 9.33
CA TYR A 480 -2.38 33.35 8.54
C TYR A 480 -0.90 33.78 8.65
N VAL A 481 -0.03 32.88 9.11
CA VAL A 481 1.40 33.16 9.35
C VAL A 481 2.27 32.38 8.36
N MET A 482 2.89 33.10 7.43
CA MET A 482 3.67 32.56 6.32
C MET A 482 5.14 32.36 6.73
N THR A 483 5.71 31.21 6.38
CA THR A 483 7.14 30.96 6.46
C THR A 483 7.65 30.61 5.07
N LYS A 484 8.29 31.56 4.37
CA LYS A 484 8.65 31.38 2.96
C LYS A 484 9.83 30.44 2.72
N LYS A 485 10.82 30.41 3.63
CA LYS A 485 12.14 29.77 3.42
C LYS A 485 12.85 30.29 2.15
N GLN A 486 13.93 29.63 1.72
CA GLN A 486 14.67 30.00 0.51
C GLN A 486 13.98 29.54 -0.77
N LYS A 487 14.29 30.21 -1.90
CA LYS A 487 13.90 29.73 -3.23
C LYS A 487 14.71 28.49 -3.58
N VAL A 488 14.08 27.56 -4.30
CA VAL A 488 14.63 26.26 -4.63
C VAL A 488 14.60 26.04 -6.14
N TYR A 489 15.72 25.55 -6.67
CA TYR A 489 15.87 25.10 -8.04
C TYR A 489 15.96 23.58 -8.08
N VAL A 490 15.40 22.99 -9.13
CA VAL A 490 15.52 21.56 -9.40
C VAL A 490 16.90 21.31 -9.99
N ARG A 491 17.79 20.64 -9.26
CA ARG A 491 19.13 20.34 -9.76
C ARG A 491 19.11 19.22 -10.79
N ARG A 492 18.36 18.15 -10.50
CA ARG A 492 18.14 17.03 -11.42
C ARG A 492 16.86 16.27 -11.09
N VAL A 493 16.30 15.62 -12.10
CA VAL A 493 15.25 14.60 -11.94
C VAL A 493 15.88 13.21 -12.01
N GLU A 494 15.66 12.39 -10.98
CA GLU A 494 16.09 10.99 -10.90
C GLU A 494 14.88 10.07 -10.90
N VAL A 495 14.88 9.04 -11.75
CA VAL A 495 13.79 8.07 -11.85
C VAL A 495 14.23 6.74 -11.25
N GLU A 496 13.38 6.16 -10.40
CA GLU A 496 13.65 4.90 -9.69
C GLU A 496 12.45 3.96 -9.81
N GLY A 497 12.71 2.66 -10.05
CA GLY A 497 11.70 1.60 -10.07
C GLY A 497 11.15 1.25 -11.46
N ASN A 498 11.56 1.97 -12.51
CA ASN A 498 11.22 1.67 -13.91
C ASN A 498 12.14 0.57 -14.50
N LYS A 499 11.75 -0.70 -14.34
CA LYS A 499 12.55 -1.84 -14.82
C LYS A 499 12.36 -2.10 -16.31
N HIS A 500 11.13 -1.92 -16.81
CA HIS A 500 10.77 -2.17 -18.20
C HIS A 500 10.54 -0.87 -18.97
N THR A 501 9.91 0.12 -18.33
CA THR A 501 9.59 1.42 -18.91
C THR A 501 10.86 2.25 -19.04
N ARG A 502 11.09 2.79 -20.24
CA ARG A 502 12.24 3.65 -20.49
C ARG A 502 12.11 4.97 -19.76
N ASP A 503 13.25 5.47 -19.29
CA ASP A 503 13.36 6.70 -18.52
C ASP A 503 12.76 7.94 -19.25
N ASN A 504 12.96 8.04 -20.57
CA ASN A 504 12.40 9.13 -21.38
C ASN A 504 10.86 9.18 -21.35
N VAL A 505 10.18 8.04 -21.15
CA VAL A 505 8.71 7.96 -21.04
C VAL A 505 8.22 8.66 -19.77
N ILE A 506 8.99 8.58 -18.68
CA ILE A 506 8.67 9.21 -17.39
C ILE A 506 9.09 10.68 -17.45
N ARG A 507 10.31 10.98 -17.91
CA ARG A 507 10.85 12.35 -17.96
C ARG A 507 10.00 13.30 -18.80
N ARG A 508 9.44 12.86 -19.92
CA ARG A 508 8.60 13.72 -20.79
C ARG A 508 7.26 14.11 -20.15
N GLU A 509 6.84 13.41 -19.10
CA GLU A 509 5.65 13.78 -18.32
C GLU A 509 5.94 14.78 -17.21
N MET A 510 7.22 15.01 -16.90
CA MET A 510 7.63 16.00 -15.91
C MET A 510 7.46 17.42 -16.46
N ARG A 511 6.89 18.29 -15.63
CA ARG A 511 6.79 19.74 -15.87
C ARG A 511 7.86 20.54 -15.16
N LEU A 512 8.63 19.88 -14.29
CA LEU A 512 9.86 20.40 -13.71
C LEU A 512 11.01 19.54 -14.22
N THR A 513 12.02 20.19 -14.77
CA THR A 513 13.22 19.58 -15.33
C THR A 513 14.47 20.16 -14.70
N ASP A 514 15.62 19.59 -15.04
CA ASP A 514 16.92 20.02 -14.52
C ASP A 514 17.16 21.52 -14.81
N GLY A 515 17.42 22.30 -13.77
CA GLY A 515 17.65 23.75 -13.81
C GLY A 515 16.40 24.61 -13.59
N ASP A 516 15.19 24.05 -13.61
CA ASP A 516 13.96 24.82 -13.43
C ASP A 516 13.82 25.37 -12.00
N LEU A 517 13.25 26.56 -11.88
CA LEU A 517 12.75 27.04 -10.58
C LEU A 517 11.62 26.12 -10.13
N TYR A 518 11.61 25.72 -8.86
CA TYR A 518 10.55 24.89 -8.32
C TYR A 518 9.17 25.54 -8.52
N SER A 519 8.17 24.73 -8.84
CA SER A 519 6.77 25.14 -8.84
C SER A 519 5.91 24.01 -8.29
N GLY A 520 5.09 24.31 -7.28
CA GLY A 520 4.17 23.34 -6.69
C GLY A 520 3.15 22.82 -7.70
N SER A 521 2.59 23.71 -8.53
CA SER A 521 1.67 23.35 -9.61
C SER A 521 2.36 22.51 -10.69
N GLY A 522 3.61 22.82 -11.05
CA GLY A 522 4.44 22.01 -11.93
C GLY A 522 4.66 20.58 -11.40
N LEU A 523 5.03 20.44 -10.12
CA LEU A 523 5.23 19.14 -9.47
C LEU A 523 3.94 18.31 -9.45
N ARG A 524 2.83 18.92 -8.99
CA ARG A 524 1.52 18.26 -8.94
C ARG A 524 1.04 17.84 -10.33
N ARG A 525 1.24 18.68 -11.34
CA ARG A 525 0.89 18.34 -12.72
C ARG A 525 1.74 17.19 -13.25
N SER A 526 3.03 17.15 -12.92
CA SER A 526 3.92 16.02 -13.24
C SER A 526 3.36 14.71 -12.66
N ASN A 527 2.99 14.71 -11.38
CA ASN A 527 2.42 13.53 -10.73
C ASN A 527 1.08 13.11 -11.36
N GLN A 528 0.19 14.06 -11.70
CA GLN A 528 -1.07 13.76 -12.38
C GLN A 528 -0.83 13.13 -13.77
N ARG A 529 0.13 13.66 -14.55
CA ARG A 529 0.46 13.12 -15.88
C ARG A 529 1.03 11.71 -15.79
N LEU A 530 1.92 11.44 -14.82
CA LEU A 530 2.46 10.11 -14.57
C LEU A 530 1.38 9.10 -14.17
N ASN A 531 0.44 9.49 -13.30
CA ASN A 531 -0.70 8.65 -12.94
C ASN A 531 -1.61 8.37 -14.15
N ASN A 532 -1.85 9.39 -14.98
CA ASN A 532 -2.67 9.28 -16.19
C ASN A 532 -2.09 8.35 -17.26
N LEU A 533 -0.79 8.04 -17.22
CA LEU A 533 -0.20 7.02 -18.12
C LEU A 533 -0.78 5.63 -17.85
N GLY A 534 -1.16 5.33 -16.61
CA GLY A 534 -1.67 4.02 -16.24
C GLY A 534 -0.61 2.89 -16.29
N TYR A 535 0.69 3.21 -16.36
CA TYR A 535 1.78 2.23 -16.38
C TYR A 535 2.25 1.79 -14.98
N PHE A 536 1.87 2.57 -13.97
CA PHE A 536 2.33 2.40 -12.60
C PHE A 536 1.14 2.16 -11.67
N SER A 537 1.35 1.34 -10.64
CA SER A 537 0.41 1.15 -9.52
C SER A 537 0.57 2.24 -8.45
N GLN A 538 1.75 2.85 -8.40
CA GLN A 538 2.09 3.93 -7.48
C GLN A 538 3.12 4.84 -8.15
N THR A 539 2.91 6.16 -8.05
CA THR A 539 3.88 7.18 -8.43
C THR A 539 4.05 8.13 -7.26
N ASP A 540 5.29 8.38 -6.89
CA ASP A 540 5.65 9.32 -5.83
C ASP A 540 6.82 10.18 -6.28
N ILE A 541 6.78 11.47 -5.97
CA ILE A 541 7.84 12.42 -6.33
C ILE A 541 8.32 13.06 -5.05
N GLU A 542 9.49 12.62 -4.60
CA GLU A 542 10.13 13.12 -3.38
C GLU A 542 11.10 14.25 -3.72
N LEU A 543 11.05 15.32 -2.92
CA LEU A 543 12.08 16.36 -2.92
C LEU A 543 13.20 15.91 -2.01
N ILE A 544 14.40 15.70 -2.56
CA ILE A 544 15.60 15.34 -1.80
C ILE A 544 16.46 16.59 -1.64
N PRO A 545 16.59 17.15 -0.42
CA PRO A 545 17.48 18.28 -0.16
C PRO A 545 18.92 17.93 -0.50
N THR A 546 19.63 18.88 -1.09
CA THR A 546 21.07 18.72 -1.38
C THR A 546 21.91 19.42 -0.31
N ALA A 547 23.25 19.36 -0.44
CA ALA A 547 24.14 20.15 0.39
C ALA A 547 23.96 21.68 0.18
N ASN A 548 23.45 22.09 -0.98
CA ASN A 548 23.03 23.46 -1.23
C ASN A 548 21.54 23.61 -0.86
N PRO A 549 21.17 24.45 0.12
CA PRO A 549 19.78 24.63 0.54
C PRO A 549 18.87 25.25 -0.54
N GLU A 550 19.45 25.87 -1.58
CA GLU A 550 18.72 26.43 -2.73
C GLU A 550 18.48 25.41 -3.86
N GLU A 551 18.92 24.15 -3.67
CA GLU A 551 18.80 23.09 -4.67
C GLU A 551 18.19 21.82 -4.07
N VAL A 552 17.29 21.20 -4.85
CA VAL A 552 16.73 19.87 -4.56
C VAL A 552 16.87 18.95 -5.76
N ASP A 553 17.02 17.66 -5.49
CA ASP A 553 16.81 16.64 -6.50
C ASP A 553 15.36 16.16 -6.44
N LEU A 554 14.72 15.98 -7.59
CA LEU A 554 13.40 15.35 -7.66
C LEU A 554 13.57 13.86 -7.89
N LYS A 555 13.27 13.04 -6.88
CA LYS A 555 13.29 11.59 -6.99
C LYS A 555 11.89 11.07 -7.32
N VAL A 556 11.71 10.63 -8.55
CA VAL A 556 10.47 10.04 -9.07
C VAL A 556 10.51 8.54 -8.85
N LYS A 557 9.82 8.06 -7.81
CA LYS A 557 9.67 6.63 -7.50
C LYS A 557 8.43 6.10 -8.18
N VAL A 558 8.59 5.07 -8.99
CA VAL A 558 7.48 4.40 -9.66
C VAL A 558 7.45 2.91 -9.35
N LYS A 559 6.24 2.36 -9.19
CA LYS A 559 6.02 0.92 -9.09
C LYS A 559 5.27 0.44 -10.33
N GLU A 560 6.01 -0.11 -11.29
CA GLU A 560 5.44 -0.67 -12.53
C GLU A 560 4.37 -1.73 -12.24
N LYS A 561 3.30 -1.71 -13.04
CA LYS A 561 2.26 -2.74 -13.06
C LYS A 561 2.17 -3.36 -14.45
N ASN A 562 1.48 -4.50 -14.55
CA ASN A 562 1.19 -5.08 -15.86
C ASN A 562 0.32 -4.11 -16.66
N THR A 563 0.76 -3.81 -17.88
CA THR A 563 0.11 -2.89 -18.82
C THR A 563 -0.57 -3.63 -19.97
N GLY A 564 -0.24 -4.91 -20.14
CA GLY A 564 -0.96 -5.83 -21.02
C GLY A 564 -2.32 -6.21 -20.44
N GLN A 565 -3.33 -6.17 -21.29
CA GLN A 565 -4.71 -6.49 -20.95
C GLN A 565 -5.29 -7.42 -22.00
N ILE A 566 -5.93 -8.49 -21.51
CA ILE A 566 -6.79 -9.35 -22.31
C ILE A 566 -8.20 -9.11 -21.80
N ALA A 567 -9.09 -8.67 -22.68
CA ALA A 567 -10.49 -8.50 -22.38
C ALA A 567 -11.30 -9.43 -23.26
N ALA A 568 -12.31 -10.06 -22.67
CA ALA A 568 -13.38 -10.72 -23.39
C ALA A 568 -14.69 -10.15 -22.83
N GLY A 569 -15.62 -9.84 -23.72
CA GLY A 569 -16.87 -9.20 -23.36
C GLY A 569 -18.01 -9.83 -24.14
N ILE A 570 -19.17 -9.86 -23.50
CA ILE A 570 -20.43 -10.09 -24.18
C ILE A 570 -21.13 -8.73 -24.20
N ALA A 571 -21.56 -8.32 -25.38
CA ALA A 571 -22.37 -7.13 -25.55
C ALA A 571 -23.79 -7.55 -25.89
N TYR A 572 -24.76 -6.85 -25.34
CA TYR A 572 -26.12 -6.91 -25.84
C TYR A 572 -26.61 -5.49 -25.97
N SER A 573 -27.18 -5.16 -27.11
CA SER A 573 -27.92 -3.92 -27.28
C SER A 573 -29.23 -4.15 -28.01
N THR A 574 -30.17 -3.24 -27.80
CA THR A 574 -31.43 -3.21 -28.55
C THR A 574 -31.24 -3.05 -30.05
N TYR A 575 -30.05 -2.63 -30.52
CA TYR A 575 -29.73 -2.46 -31.94
C TYR A 575 -28.94 -3.63 -32.53
N SER A 576 -27.73 -3.88 -32.01
CA SER A 576 -26.81 -4.89 -32.56
C SER A 576 -27.13 -6.31 -32.08
N SER A 577 -28.20 -6.47 -31.30
CA SER A 577 -28.58 -7.72 -30.64
C SER A 577 -27.43 -8.26 -29.76
N PHE A 578 -27.39 -9.57 -29.58
CA PHE A 578 -26.29 -10.22 -28.88
C PHE A 578 -25.00 -10.14 -29.69
N GLY A 579 -23.90 -9.86 -29.01
CA GLY A 579 -22.57 -9.90 -29.57
C GLY A 579 -21.53 -10.39 -28.57
N ILE A 580 -20.42 -10.89 -29.10
CA ILE A 580 -19.24 -11.31 -28.35
C ILE A 580 -18.04 -10.54 -28.89
N GLY A 581 -17.17 -10.10 -28.00
CA GLY A 581 -15.98 -9.35 -28.35
C GLY A 581 -14.79 -9.83 -27.54
N GLY A 582 -13.61 -9.72 -28.13
CA GLY A 582 -12.35 -9.96 -27.47
C GLY A 582 -11.33 -8.91 -27.88
N SER A 583 -10.44 -8.53 -26.97
CA SER A 583 -9.30 -7.70 -27.29
C SER A 583 -8.06 -8.11 -26.52
N VAL A 584 -6.91 -7.93 -27.16
CA VAL A 584 -5.60 -7.99 -26.53
C VAL A 584 -4.95 -6.65 -26.77
N SER A 585 -4.52 -5.99 -25.70
CA SER A 585 -3.87 -4.69 -25.79
C SER A 585 -2.67 -4.60 -24.87
N GLU A 586 -1.74 -3.74 -25.25
CA GLU A 586 -0.54 -3.42 -24.49
C GLU A 586 -0.36 -1.90 -24.55
N ALA A 587 -0.46 -1.23 -23.40
CA ALA A 587 -0.41 0.22 -23.31
C ALA A 587 1.02 0.77 -23.28
N ASN A 588 2.03 -0.06 -22.96
CA ASN A 588 3.44 0.32 -22.85
C ASN A 588 4.35 -0.67 -23.59
N LEU A 589 4.04 -0.94 -24.85
CA LEU A 589 4.74 -1.93 -25.67
C LEU A 589 6.24 -1.59 -25.75
N PHE A 590 7.08 -2.59 -25.44
CA PHE A 590 8.54 -2.50 -25.34
C PHE A 590 9.07 -1.44 -24.35
N GLY A 591 8.23 -0.99 -23.41
CA GLY A 591 8.59 0.05 -22.44
C GLY A 591 8.72 1.45 -23.04
N LYS A 592 8.21 1.69 -24.25
CA LYS A 592 8.33 2.98 -24.97
C LYS A 592 7.09 3.88 -24.83
N GLY A 593 6.07 3.42 -24.11
CA GLY A 593 4.75 4.04 -24.06
C GLY A 593 3.98 3.89 -25.37
N TYR A 594 4.35 2.93 -26.23
CA TYR A 594 3.60 2.64 -27.45
C TYR A 594 2.36 1.84 -27.07
N ARG A 595 1.21 2.22 -27.61
CA ARG A 595 -0.04 1.46 -27.42
C ARG A 595 -0.28 0.60 -28.65
N ALA A 596 -0.48 -0.70 -28.45
CA ALA A 596 -0.93 -1.62 -29.48
C ALA A 596 -2.19 -2.34 -28.98
N ALA A 597 -3.18 -2.51 -29.85
CA ALA A 597 -4.39 -3.26 -29.54
C ALA A 597 -4.87 -4.01 -30.77
N LEU A 598 -5.33 -5.23 -30.55
CA LEU A 598 -6.08 -6.03 -31.51
C LEU A 598 -7.42 -6.36 -30.87
N SER A 599 -8.53 -6.07 -31.57
CA SER A 599 -9.87 -6.44 -31.13
C SER A 599 -10.65 -7.13 -32.25
N ALA A 600 -11.57 -7.98 -31.85
CA ALA A 600 -12.55 -8.59 -32.72
C ALA A 600 -13.90 -8.56 -32.01
N THR A 601 -14.94 -8.09 -32.69
CA THR A 601 -16.31 -8.01 -32.20
C THR A 601 -17.23 -8.67 -33.21
N PHE A 602 -18.13 -9.52 -32.74
CA PHE A 602 -19.11 -10.23 -33.55
C PHE A 602 -20.48 -9.99 -32.95
N SER A 603 -21.46 -9.57 -33.73
CA SER A 603 -22.82 -9.34 -33.27
C SER A 603 -23.82 -9.75 -34.33
N GLY A 604 -25.12 -9.65 -34.01
CA GLY A 604 -26.18 -10.01 -34.95
C GLY A 604 -26.18 -9.17 -36.24
N ARG A 605 -25.64 -7.94 -36.20
CA ARG A 605 -25.62 -7.01 -37.35
C ARG A 605 -24.24 -6.54 -37.77
N ASP A 606 -23.26 -6.56 -36.86
CA ASP A 606 -21.93 -6.01 -37.11
C ASP A 606 -20.84 -7.02 -36.73
N ASN A 607 -19.89 -7.24 -37.63
CA ASN A 607 -18.64 -7.95 -37.38
C ASN A 607 -17.47 -7.01 -37.65
N GLU A 608 -16.55 -6.87 -36.69
CA GLU A 608 -15.47 -5.91 -36.75
C GLU A 608 -14.16 -6.53 -36.25
N TYR A 609 -13.08 -6.30 -36.98
CA TYR A 609 -11.71 -6.63 -36.57
C TYR A 609 -10.88 -5.37 -36.66
N ASP A 610 -10.23 -4.98 -35.56
CA ASP A 610 -9.42 -3.76 -35.50
C ASP A 610 -8.02 -4.05 -35.01
N PHE A 611 -7.05 -3.47 -35.70
CA PHE A 611 -5.71 -3.28 -35.20
C PHE A 611 -5.43 -1.80 -35.00
N THR A 612 -4.92 -1.44 -33.82
CA THR A 612 -4.53 -0.08 -33.49
C THR A 612 -3.11 -0.03 -32.97
N PHE A 613 -2.29 0.86 -33.52
CA PHE A 613 -0.96 1.18 -33.03
C PHE A 613 -0.82 2.70 -32.85
N ILE A 614 -0.38 3.15 -31.68
CA ILE A 614 -0.18 4.56 -31.36
C ILE A 614 1.21 4.75 -30.77
N ASN A 615 2.00 5.62 -31.39
CA ASN A 615 3.19 6.21 -30.80
C ASN A 615 2.84 7.62 -30.30
N PRO A 616 2.68 7.85 -28.98
CA PRO A 616 2.29 9.15 -28.44
C PRO A 616 3.37 10.23 -28.60
N HIS A 617 4.62 9.84 -28.83
CA HIS A 617 5.78 10.75 -28.90
C HIS A 617 6.76 10.26 -29.98
N TYR A 618 6.38 10.46 -31.24
CA TYR A 618 7.19 10.07 -32.39
C TYR A 618 8.56 10.76 -32.34
N ASN A 619 9.63 9.98 -32.34
CA ASN A 619 11.02 10.42 -32.16
C ASN A 619 11.21 11.36 -30.95
N ASP A 620 10.57 11.05 -29.81
CA ASP A 620 10.62 11.85 -28.58
C ASP A 620 10.10 13.30 -28.72
N THR A 621 9.37 13.59 -29.79
CA THR A 621 8.70 14.87 -29.99
C THR A 621 7.32 14.88 -29.32
N LYS A 622 6.62 16.02 -29.37
CA LYS A 622 5.22 16.13 -28.95
C LYS A 622 4.22 15.56 -29.97
N LEU A 623 4.70 15.15 -31.15
CA LEU A 623 3.86 14.61 -32.20
C LEU A 623 3.47 13.16 -31.87
N GLN A 624 2.18 12.91 -31.74
CA GLN A 624 1.61 11.58 -31.73
C GLN A 624 1.37 11.12 -33.17
N VAL A 625 1.70 9.87 -33.47
CA VAL A 625 1.39 9.18 -34.73
C VAL A 625 0.59 7.92 -34.40
N GLY A 626 -0.52 7.71 -35.09
CA GLY A 626 -1.37 6.54 -34.93
C GLY A 626 -1.68 5.88 -36.27
N VAL A 627 -1.75 4.56 -36.26
CA VAL A 627 -2.23 3.73 -37.36
C VAL A 627 -3.38 2.89 -36.82
N ASN A 628 -4.50 2.90 -37.52
CA ASN A 628 -5.63 2.01 -37.25
C ASN A 628 -5.97 1.31 -38.57
N ALA A 629 -6.18 0.01 -38.53
CA ALA A 629 -6.53 -0.81 -39.69
C ALA A 629 -7.68 -1.72 -39.28
N TYR A 630 -8.71 -1.81 -40.11
CA TYR A 630 -9.93 -2.52 -39.76
C TYR A 630 -10.56 -3.26 -40.93
N LEU A 631 -11.29 -4.30 -40.56
CA LEU A 631 -12.22 -5.03 -41.42
C LEU A 631 -13.59 -4.94 -40.74
N ARG A 632 -14.60 -4.45 -41.46
CA ARG A 632 -15.96 -4.35 -40.94
C ARG A 632 -16.94 -4.93 -41.94
N SER A 633 -17.86 -5.75 -41.46
CA SER A 633 -19.01 -6.24 -42.21
C SER A 633 -20.25 -5.86 -41.41
N SER A 634 -21.18 -5.15 -42.06
CA SER A 634 -22.37 -4.63 -41.41
C SER A 634 -23.61 -4.89 -42.26
N ASP A 635 -24.61 -5.49 -41.64
CA ASP A 635 -25.97 -5.71 -42.13
C ASP A 635 -26.77 -4.41 -41.91
N MET A 636 -27.08 -3.70 -43.01
CA MET A 636 -27.97 -2.52 -43.01
C MET A 636 -29.38 -2.94 -43.42
N GLU A 637 -30.35 -2.04 -43.27
CA GLU A 637 -31.76 -2.34 -43.54
C GLU A 637 -32.01 -2.76 -45.00
N ASP A 638 -31.42 -2.05 -45.96
CA ASP A 638 -31.69 -2.23 -47.39
C ASP A 638 -30.47 -2.76 -48.18
N TYR A 639 -29.35 -3.06 -47.50
CA TYR A 639 -28.09 -3.54 -48.13
C TYR A 639 -27.06 -4.07 -47.11
N ASP A 640 -26.15 -4.93 -47.58
CA ASP A 640 -24.94 -5.33 -46.85
C ASP A 640 -23.74 -4.43 -47.19
N LYS A 641 -22.93 -4.10 -46.17
CA LYS A 641 -21.70 -3.31 -46.33
C LYS A 641 -20.46 -4.00 -45.77
N ASP A 642 -19.55 -4.39 -46.66
CA ASP A 642 -18.21 -4.86 -46.31
C ASP A 642 -17.17 -3.75 -46.52
N THR A 643 -16.27 -3.54 -45.55
CA THR A 643 -15.25 -2.49 -45.58
C THR A 643 -13.88 -3.02 -45.17
N VAL A 644 -12.87 -2.71 -45.96
CA VAL A 644 -11.45 -2.83 -45.61
C VAL A 644 -10.86 -1.44 -45.57
N GLY A 645 -10.45 -0.99 -44.38
CA GLY A 645 -10.09 0.40 -44.16
C GLY A 645 -8.84 0.59 -43.32
N GLY A 646 -8.30 1.80 -43.41
CA GLY A 646 -7.16 2.21 -42.61
C GLY A 646 -7.13 3.72 -42.39
N ILE A 647 -6.70 4.11 -41.19
CA ILE A 647 -6.55 5.49 -40.77
C ILE A 647 -5.11 5.74 -40.32
N LEU A 648 -4.44 6.69 -40.98
CA LEU A 648 -3.22 7.30 -40.50
C LEU A 648 -3.57 8.60 -39.77
N SER A 649 -3.13 8.74 -38.52
CA SER A 649 -3.48 9.89 -37.68
C SER A 649 -2.24 10.56 -37.07
N PHE A 650 -2.34 11.86 -36.91
CA PHE A 650 -1.34 12.73 -36.31
C PHE A 650 -2.03 13.59 -35.25
N ALA A 651 -1.40 13.77 -34.10
CA ALA A 651 -1.89 14.72 -33.10
C ALA A 651 -0.75 15.49 -32.46
N TYR A 652 -0.95 16.80 -32.31
CA TYR A 652 0.03 17.69 -31.70
C TYR A 652 -0.65 18.50 -30.58
N PRO A 653 -0.13 18.45 -29.34
CA PRO A 653 -0.63 19.30 -28.26
C PRO A 653 -0.17 20.75 -28.50
N LEU A 654 -1.13 21.66 -28.68
CA LEU A 654 -0.89 23.10 -28.82
C LEU A 654 -0.72 23.80 -27.45
N GLY A 655 -1.13 23.12 -26.39
CA GLY A 655 -1.00 23.56 -25.00
C GLY A 655 -1.30 22.41 -24.05
N GLU A 656 -1.64 22.72 -22.81
CA GLU A 656 -1.91 21.68 -21.81
C GLU A 656 -3.21 20.92 -22.08
N PHE A 657 -4.24 21.63 -22.55
CA PHE A 657 -5.60 21.12 -22.74
C PHE A 657 -6.01 21.01 -24.21
N THR A 658 -5.29 21.71 -25.11
CA THR A 658 -5.67 21.84 -26.51
C THR A 658 -4.81 20.96 -27.39
N ARG A 659 -5.44 20.19 -28.26
CA ARG A 659 -4.81 19.29 -29.21
C ARG A 659 -5.34 19.55 -30.61
N ALA A 660 -4.41 19.72 -31.54
CA ALA A 660 -4.68 19.65 -32.97
C ALA A 660 -4.49 18.23 -33.45
N SER A 661 -5.35 17.76 -34.35
CA SER A 661 -5.30 16.41 -34.88
C SER A 661 -5.63 16.41 -36.36
N TRP A 662 -4.90 15.62 -37.12
CA TRP A 662 -5.08 15.42 -38.54
C TRP A 662 -5.16 13.92 -38.80
N TYR A 663 -6.00 13.48 -39.72
CA TYR A 663 -6.02 12.08 -40.13
C TYR A 663 -6.33 11.94 -41.60
N TYR A 664 -5.90 10.82 -42.16
CA TYR A 664 -6.27 10.37 -43.50
C TYR A 664 -6.85 8.97 -43.39
N ARG A 665 -8.10 8.81 -43.84
CA ARG A 665 -8.86 7.57 -43.90
C ARG A 665 -8.96 7.11 -45.35
N LEU A 666 -8.65 5.85 -45.58
CA LEU A 666 -8.82 5.20 -46.87
C LEU A 666 -9.62 3.92 -46.67
N ASP A 667 -10.85 3.88 -47.18
CA ASP A 667 -11.76 2.75 -47.07
C ASP A 667 -12.12 2.24 -48.46
N GLN A 668 -11.81 0.98 -48.74
CA GLN A 668 -12.46 0.27 -49.83
C GLN A 668 -13.67 -0.45 -49.25
N TYR A 669 -14.85 -0.16 -49.77
CA TYR A 669 -16.08 -0.78 -49.30
C TYR A 669 -16.92 -1.32 -50.45
N LYS A 670 -17.76 -2.32 -50.17
CA LYS A 670 -18.67 -2.92 -51.13
C LYS A 670 -20.09 -2.90 -50.59
N TYR A 671 -21.03 -2.40 -51.40
CA TYR A 671 -22.45 -2.60 -51.20
C TYR A 671 -22.86 -3.86 -51.95
N SER A 672 -23.54 -4.77 -51.26
CA SER A 672 -24.09 -6.01 -51.82
C SER A 672 -25.47 -6.27 -51.23
N ASP A 673 -26.22 -7.20 -51.83
CA ASP A 673 -27.58 -7.53 -51.40
C ASP A 673 -28.47 -6.29 -51.25
N VAL A 674 -28.37 -5.38 -52.24
CA VAL A 674 -29.16 -4.15 -52.26
C VAL A 674 -30.58 -4.49 -52.71
N ASP A 675 -31.58 -4.10 -51.93
CA ASP A 675 -32.99 -4.34 -52.27
C ASP A 675 -33.37 -3.66 -53.59
N ASP A 676 -34.19 -4.33 -54.41
CA ASP A 676 -34.58 -3.85 -55.75
C ASP A 676 -35.33 -2.50 -55.70
N ASP A 677 -36.08 -2.27 -54.63
CA ASP A 677 -36.85 -1.06 -54.34
C ASP A 677 -36.13 -0.06 -53.42
N ALA A 678 -34.86 -0.30 -53.07
CA ALA A 678 -34.08 0.64 -52.27
C ALA A 678 -33.98 2.02 -52.92
N ALA A 679 -33.81 3.05 -52.08
CA ALA A 679 -33.65 4.43 -52.50
C ALA A 679 -32.55 4.58 -53.56
N LYS A 680 -32.74 5.49 -54.51
CA LYS A 680 -31.77 5.70 -55.60
C LYS A 680 -30.36 6.03 -55.06
N THR A 681 -30.29 6.82 -53.99
CA THR A 681 -29.06 7.16 -53.25
C THR A 681 -28.28 5.93 -52.72
N ILE A 682 -28.95 4.78 -52.54
CA ILE A 682 -28.34 3.52 -52.11
C ILE A 682 -27.88 2.73 -53.34
N ARG A 683 -28.77 2.56 -54.33
CA ARG A 683 -28.51 1.79 -55.56
C ARG A 683 -27.38 2.37 -56.41
N ASP A 684 -27.23 3.71 -56.44
CA ASP A 684 -26.15 4.38 -57.17
C ASP A 684 -24.76 4.00 -56.63
N TYR A 685 -24.68 3.52 -55.39
CA TYR A 685 -23.45 3.05 -54.74
C TYR A 685 -23.32 1.51 -54.73
N GLU A 686 -24.18 0.77 -55.42
CA GLU A 686 -24.06 -0.70 -55.52
C GLU A 686 -22.70 -1.11 -56.10
N GLY A 687 -22.04 -2.10 -55.49
CA GLY A 687 -20.73 -2.57 -55.92
C GLY A 687 -19.58 -2.00 -55.09
N THR A 688 -18.37 -1.95 -55.66
CA THR A 688 -17.14 -1.60 -54.94
C THR A 688 -16.78 -0.13 -55.12
N ASN A 689 -16.60 0.57 -54.00
CA ASN A 689 -16.35 1.99 -53.90
C ASN A 689 -15.11 2.28 -53.05
N LEU A 690 -14.65 3.53 -53.09
CA LEU A 690 -13.44 3.95 -52.40
C LEU A 690 -13.66 5.30 -51.71
N ALA A 691 -13.71 5.32 -50.38
CA ALA A 691 -13.71 6.56 -49.62
C ALA A 691 -12.27 6.99 -49.30
N SER A 692 -11.89 8.16 -49.77
CA SER A 692 -10.61 8.82 -49.45
C SER A 692 -10.89 10.13 -48.74
N VAL A 693 -10.59 10.20 -47.44
CA VAL A 693 -11.02 11.31 -46.58
C VAL A 693 -9.88 11.81 -45.73
N THR A 694 -9.65 13.13 -45.74
CA THR A 694 -8.74 13.80 -44.80
C THR A 694 -9.53 14.63 -43.82
N GLY A 695 -9.16 14.59 -42.54
CA GLY A 695 -9.83 15.32 -41.49
C GLY A 695 -8.86 16.14 -40.66
N PHE A 696 -9.29 17.32 -40.23
CA PHE A 696 -8.61 18.15 -39.24
C PHE A 696 -9.54 18.46 -38.08
N ALA A 697 -9.03 18.35 -36.86
CA ALA A 697 -9.77 18.68 -35.65
C ALA A 697 -8.94 19.48 -34.66
N LEU A 698 -9.60 20.43 -33.99
CA LEU A 698 -9.12 21.05 -32.77
C LEU A 698 -9.99 20.57 -31.61
N SER A 699 -9.36 20.13 -30.54
CA SER A 699 -10.06 19.72 -29.31
C SER A 699 -9.45 20.36 -28.08
N ARG A 700 -10.29 20.71 -27.10
CA ARG A 700 -9.90 21.19 -25.77
C ARG A 700 -10.61 20.35 -24.72
N ASP A 701 -9.84 19.70 -23.85
CA ASP A 701 -10.35 18.81 -22.80
C ASP A 701 -9.86 19.30 -21.44
N THR A 702 -10.80 19.72 -20.58
CA THR A 702 -10.56 20.20 -19.21
C THR A 702 -11.31 19.37 -18.18
N ILE A 703 -11.88 18.23 -18.59
CA ILE A 703 -12.64 17.34 -17.70
C ILE A 703 -11.69 16.78 -16.63
N ASP A 704 -12.14 16.86 -15.38
CA ASP A 704 -11.36 16.48 -14.19
C ASP A 704 -11.00 14.98 -14.13
N ASN A 705 -11.98 14.12 -14.42
CA ASN A 705 -11.83 12.67 -14.43
C ASN A 705 -12.63 12.07 -15.58
N ARG A 706 -11.98 11.22 -16.39
CA ARG A 706 -12.61 10.63 -17.59
C ARG A 706 -13.62 9.53 -17.28
N MET A 707 -13.43 8.80 -16.19
CA MET A 707 -14.32 7.70 -15.78
C MET A 707 -15.50 8.20 -14.95
N ARG A 708 -15.30 9.27 -14.18
CA ARG A 708 -16.31 9.90 -13.33
C ARG A 708 -16.25 11.43 -13.41
N PRO A 709 -16.69 12.04 -14.52
CA PRO A 709 -16.59 13.48 -14.74
C PRO A 709 -17.46 14.27 -13.77
N THR A 710 -16.89 15.16 -12.96
CA THR A 710 -17.69 16.03 -12.07
C THR A 710 -17.65 17.50 -12.45
N SER A 711 -16.62 17.91 -13.19
CA SER A 711 -16.44 19.28 -13.61
C SER A 711 -15.60 19.38 -14.89
N GLY A 712 -15.79 20.48 -15.61
CA GLY A 712 -14.96 20.84 -16.77
C GLY A 712 -15.72 20.81 -18.09
N THR A 713 -14.97 21.07 -19.17
CA THR A 713 -15.50 21.15 -20.53
C THR A 713 -14.72 20.28 -21.49
N TYR A 714 -15.42 19.72 -22.47
CA TYR A 714 -14.83 19.15 -23.69
C TYR A 714 -15.38 19.88 -24.89
N LEU A 715 -14.52 20.44 -25.73
CA LEU A 715 -14.89 21.12 -26.97
C LEU A 715 -14.11 20.48 -28.12
N LYS A 716 -14.79 20.09 -29.20
CA LYS A 716 -14.17 19.62 -30.44
C LYS A 716 -14.84 20.28 -31.63
N GLY A 717 -14.04 20.85 -32.52
CA GLY A 717 -14.44 21.26 -33.86
C GLY A 717 -13.61 20.50 -34.88
N ALA A 718 -14.26 20.00 -35.94
CA ALA A 718 -13.59 19.24 -36.99
C ALA A 718 -14.13 19.59 -38.38
N VAL A 719 -13.25 19.44 -39.38
CA VAL A 719 -13.57 19.49 -40.80
C VAL A 719 -13.02 18.25 -41.47
N ASP A 720 -13.86 17.55 -42.21
CA ASP A 720 -13.47 16.42 -43.05
C ASP A 720 -13.71 16.78 -44.51
N TYR A 721 -12.82 16.35 -45.39
CA TYR A 721 -12.89 16.52 -46.83
C TYR A 721 -12.72 15.16 -47.49
N GLY A 722 -13.75 14.69 -48.19
CA GLY A 722 -13.78 13.43 -48.94
C GLY A 722 -13.77 13.64 -50.45
N GLY A 723 -13.15 12.70 -51.18
CA GLY A 723 -13.22 12.67 -52.64
C GLY A 723 -12.41 13.79 -53.33
N GLY A 724 -12.85 14.18 -54.53
CA GLY A 724 -12.26 15.27 -55.30
C GLY A 724 -10.76 15.12 -55.54
N VAL A 725 -9.94 16.05 -55.02
CA VAL A 725 -8.47 16.01 -55.16
C VAL A 725 -7.81 14.81 -54.48
N LEU A 726 -8.50 14.15 -53.53
CA LEU A 726 -8.01 12.95 -52.85
C LEU A 726 -8.33 11.66 -53.62
N GLN A 727 -9.04 11.78 -54.77
CA GLN A 727 -9.65 10.68 -55.50
C GLN A 727 -10.66 9.91 -54.62
N GLY A 728 -11.25 8.84 -55.13
CA GLY A 728 -12.35 8.14 -54.45
C GLY A 728 -13.73 8.62 -54.88
N THR A 729 -14.75 7.93 -54.41
CA THR A 729 -16.17 8.04 -54.82
C THR A 729 -17.02 8.83 -53.83
N ASP A 730 -16.53 9.11 -52.63
CA ASP A 730 -17.32 9.75 -51.58
C ASP A 730 -17.01 11.26 -51.55
N HIS A 731 -17.85 12.06 -52.19
CA HIS A 731 -17.63 13.50 -52.41
C HIS A 731 -18.35 14.39 -51.38
N PHE A 732 -17.63 14.84 -50.34
CA PHE A 732 -18.24 15.71 -49.33
C PHE A 732 -17.23 16.59 -48.56
N ILE A 733 -17.76 17.63 -47.92
CA ILE A 733 -17.11 18.37 -46.84
C ILE A 733 -18.02 18.28 -45.61
N ARG A 734 -17.50 17.75 -44.49
CA ARG A 734 -18.24 17.66 -43.23
C ARG A 734 -17.67 18.60 -42.20
N LEU A 735 -18.49 19.50 -41.65
CA LEU A 735 -18.17 20.25 -40.44
C LEU A 735 -18.84 19.58 -39.25
N TYR A 736 -18.10 19.41 -38.16
CA TYR A 736 -18.56 18.69 -36.97
C TYR A 736 -18.19 19.44 -35.69
N GLY A 737 -19.11 19.47 -34.73
CA GLY A 737 -18.92 20.04 -33.40
C GLY A 737 -19.39 19.11 -32.28
N ASP A 738 -18.64 19.02 -31.18
CA ASP A 738 -19.03 18.33 -29.93
C ASP A 738 -18.62 19.20 -28.74
N ALA A 739 -19.60 19.62 -27.95
CA ALA A 739 -19.41 20.39 -26.73
C ALA A 739 -20.03 19.63 -25.56
N ARG A 740 -19.27 19.48 -24.47
CA ARG A 740 -19.72 18.86 -23.22
C ARG A 740 -19.35 19.77 -22.07
N TYR A 741 -20.26 19.90 -21.12
CA TYR A 741 -20.11 20.70 -19.93
C TYR A 741 -20.56 19.90 -18.72
N PHE A 742 -19.69 19.81 -17.71
CA PHE A 742 -19.97 19.18 -16.43
C PHE A 742 -19.86 20.23 -15.32
N GLN A 743 -20.87 20.27 -14.46
CA GLN A 743 -20.91 21.15 -13.30
C GLN A 743 -21.33 20.37 -12.06
N LYS A 744 -20.44 20.30 -11.08
CA LYS A 744 -20.75 19.77 -9.75
C LYS A 744 -21.74 20.72 -9.07
N LEU A 745 -22.92 20.19 -8.73
CA LEU A 745 -23.97 20.92 -8.01
C LEU A 745 -23.82 20.71 -6.50
N ALA A 746 -23.57 19.46 -6.09
CA ALA A 746 -23.32 19.05 -4.71
C ALA A 746 -22.40 17.81 -4.69
N ASN A 747 -22.08 17.28 -3.51
CA ASN A 747 -21.41 15.98 -3.43
C ASN A 747 -22.27 14.91 -4.11
N ASN A 748 -21.66 14.11 -4.98
CA ASN A 748 -22.34 13.06 -5.75
C ASN A 748 -23.45 13.53 -6.73
N HIS A 749 -23.61 14.83 -6.97
CA HIS A 749 -24.62 15.39 -7.89
C HIS A 749 -24.00 16.32 -8.93
N VAL A 750 -24.22 16.02 -10.22
CA VAL A 750 -23.60 16.72 -11.35
C VAL A 750 -24.63 17.03 -12.43
N LEU A 751 -24.59 18.25 -12.95
CA LEU A 751 -25.26 18.61 -14.20
C LEU A 751 -24.33 18.33 -15.38
N HIS A 752 -24.81 17.59 -16.37
CA HIS A 752 -24.11 17.34 -17.63
C HIS A 752 -24.95 17.84 -18.80
N VAL A 753 -24.34 18.68 -19.64
CA VAL A 753 -24.93 19.14 -20.89
C VAL A 753 -24.01 18.77 -22.02
N ARG A 754 -24.55 18.12 -23.05
CA ARG A 754 -23.85 17.80 -24.29
C ARG A 754 -24.59 18.39 -25.47
N VAL A 755 -23.88 19.02 -26.38
CA VAL A 755 -24.40 19.50 -27.67
C VAL A 755 -23.49 18.97 -28.76
N ARG A 756 -24.06 18.33 -29.77
CA ARG A 756 -23.33 17.85 -30.95
C ARG A 756 -24.09 18.25 -32.20
N GLY A 757 -23.35 18.61 -33.26
CA GLY A 757 -23.94 18.88 -34.55
C GLY A 757 -22.97 18.64 -35.68
N ALA A 758 -23.52 18.40 -36.87
CA ALA A 758 -22.74 18.27 -38.08
C ALA A 758 -23.51 18.80 -39.29
N THR A 759 -22.77 19.31 -40.26
CA THR A 759 -23.29 19.70 -41.59
C THR A 759 -22.38 19.10 -42.65
N LEU A 760 -22.98 18.51 -43.67
CA LEU A 760 -22.32 18.01 -44.86
C LEU A 760 -22.64 18.94 -46.02
N PHE A 761 -21.66 19.15 -46.87
CA PHE A 761 -21.78 19.85 -48.13
C PHE A 761 -21.24 18.95 -49.23
N GLU A 762 -21.95 18.87 -50.35
CA GLU A 762 -21.42 18.26 -51.56
C GLU A 762 -20.25 19.10 -52.08
N ASN A 763 -19.18 18.44 -52.51
CA ASN A 763 -18.04 19.10 -53.17
C ASN A 763 -17.91 18.72 -54.66
N ASP A 764 -18.81 17.86 -55.14
CA ASP A 764 -19.11 17.61 -56.54
C ASP A 764 -20.64 17.59 -56.67
N GLN A 765 -21.20 18.42 -57.55
CA GLN A 765 -22.66 18.53 -57.72
C GLN A 765 -23.25 17.43 -58.60
N SER A 766 -22.41 16.55 -59.17
CA SER A 766 -22.86 15.45 -60.01
C SER A 766 -22.99 14.12 -59.26
N GLU A 767 -22.53 14.06 -58.01
CA GLU A 767 -22.53 12.86 -57.18
C GLU A 767 -23.15 13.16 -55.81
N GLU A 768 -24.14 12.36 -55.41
CA GLU A 768 -24.80 12.50 -54.11
C GLU A 768 -23.94 11.91 -52.98
N ILE A 769 -24.03 12.46 -51.77
CA ILE A 769 -23.30 11.92 -50.61
C ILE A 769 -23.85 10.54 -50.24
N PRO A 770 -23.00 9.49 -50.10
CA PRO A 770 -23.48 8.15 -49.82
C PRO A 770 -24.15 8.07 -48.45
N VAL A 771 -25.23 7.28 -48.36
CA VAL A 771 -26.09 7.20 -47.17
C VAL A 771 -25.35 6.83 -45.87
N HIS A 772 -24.20 6.14 -45.93
CA HIS A 772 -23.39 5.82 -44.74
C HIS A 772 -22.58 6.99 -44.18
N GLU A 773 -22.33 8.04 -44.98
CA GLU A 773 -21.68 9.27 -44.51
C GLU A 773 -22.69 10.31 -43.99
N ARG A 774 -23.97 10.14 -44.33
CA ARG A 774 -25.07 11.03 -43.89
C ARG A 774 -25.38 10.83 -42.40
N ILE A 775 -26.07 11.79 -41.81
CA ILE A 775 -26.28 11.86 -40.36
C ILE A 775 -27.64 11.29 -39.99
N TYR A 776 -27.69 10.52 -38.91
CA TYR A 776 -28.89 9.94 -38.33
C TYR A 776 -28.93 10.19 -36.82
N LEU A 777 -30.12 10.36 -36.26
CA LEU A 777 -30.34 10.41 -34.81
C LEU A 777 -31.33 9.32 -34.37
N GLY A 778 -31.42 9.13 -33.06
CA GLY A 778 -32.16 8.06 -32.40
C GLY A 778 -31.25 7.04 -31.71
N GLY A 779 -31.79 6.37 -30.69
CA GLY A 779 -31.11 5.40 -29.85
C GLY A 779 -30.25 5.98 -28.71
N ILE A 780 -29.76 5.09 -27.85
CA ILE A 780 -29.10 5.36 -26.56
C ILE A 780 -27.87 6.29 -26.59
N ASN A 781 -27.31 6.55 -27.78
CA ASN A 781 -26.12 7.38 -27.99
C ASN A 781 -26.44 8.79 -28.55
N SER A 782 -27.71 9.07 -28.88
CA SER A 782 -28.17 10.37 -29.33
C SER A 782 -29.44 10.81 -28.59
N ILE A 783 -30.63 10.62 -29.16
CA ILE A 783 -31.92 10.94 -28.55
C ILE A 783 -32.57 9.63 -28.12
N ARG A 784 -32.51 9.34 -26.82
CA ARG A 784 -33.04 8.11 -26.21
C ARG A 784 -34.54 8.01 -26.40
N GLY A 785 -35.07 6.79 -26.49
CA GLY A 785 -36.51 6.53 -26.66
C GLY A 785 -36.98 6.41 -28.11
N TYR A 786 -36.23 6.94 -29.08
CA TYR A 786 -36.44 6.68 -30.52
C TYR A 786 -35.56 5.52 -30.99
N ASP A 787 -35.94 4.78 -32.03
CA ASP A 787 -35.09 3.71 -32.56
C ASP A 787 -33.87 4.28 -33.28
N ARG A 788 -32.82 3.48 -33.44
CA ARG A 788 -31.60 3.95 -34.11
C ARG A 788 -31.96 4.28 -35.56
N ARG A 789 -31.64 5.49 -36.00
CA ARG A 789 -31.94 6.06 -37.32
C ARG A 789 -33.39 6.46 -37.57
N ASP A 790 -34.30 6.31 -36.60
CA ASP A 790 -35.70 6.78 -36.73
C ASP A 790 -35.81 8.27 -37.06
N ILE A 791 -34.90 9.07 -36.51
CA ILE A 791 -34.88 10.51 -36.74
C ILE A 791 -33.99 10.76 -37.96
N SER A 792 -34.62 10.66 -39.13
CA SER A 792 -33.97 10.74 -40.44
C SER A 792 -34.96 11.25 -41.51
N PRO A 793 -34.51 12.09 -42.46
CA PRO A 793 -35.18 12.24 -43.76
C PRO A 793 -35.37 10.87 -44.44
N LYS A 794 -36.47 10.73 -45.17
CA LYS A 794 -36.82 9.54 -45.93
C LYS A 794 -36.94 9.83 -47.42
N ASP A 795 -36.55 8.87 -48.23
CA ASP A 795 -36.77 8.95 -49.68
C ASP A 795 -38.28 8.95 -49.97
N PRO A 796 -38.82 9.91 -50.76
CA PRO A 796 -40.25 9.98 -51.02
C PRO A 796 -40.80 8.82 -51.88
N GLU A 797 -39.96 8.11 -52.63
CA GLU A 797 -40.35 7.04 -53.53
C GLU A 797 -40.29 5.67 -52.84
N SER A 798 -39.16 5.33 -52.20
CA SER A 798 -38.99 4.04 -51.50
C SER A 798 -39.51 4.06 -50.06
N GLY A 799 -39.44 5.21 -49.39
CA GLY A 799 -39.74 5.33 -47.95
C GLY A 799 -38.53 5.04 -47.05
N ASP A 800 -37.37 4.74 -47.62
CA ASP A 800 -36.18 4.35 -46.86
C ASP A 800 -35.57 5.55 -46.14
N SER A 801 -34.93 5.28 -45.02
CA SER A 801 -34.23 6.30 -44.25
C SER A 801 -32.86 6.59 -44.86
N ILE A 802 -32.75 7.74 -45.54
CA ILE A 802 -31.56 8.14 -46.30
C ILE A 802 -30.62 9.07 -45.53
N GLY A 803 -30.97 9.48 -44.31
CA GLY A 803 -30.16 10.38 -43.48
C GLY A 803 -30.22 11.84 -43.92
N GLY A 804 -29.74 12.74 -43.07
CA GLY A 804 -29.70 14.17 -43.37
C GLY A 804 -28.29 14.69 -43.65
N THR A 805 -28.24 15.84 -44.33
CA THR A 805 -27.01 16.62 -44.53
C THR A 805 -26.76 17.59 -43.38
N ARG A 806 -27.76 17.90 -42.53
CA ARG A 806 -27.57 18.71 -41.32
C ARG A 806 -28.25 18.09 -40.12
N ALA A 807 -27.58 18.09 -38.99
CA ALA A 807 -28.16 17.65 -37.74
C ALA A 807 -27.56 18.38 -36.55
N ALA A 808 -28.36 18.54 -35.50
CA ALA A 808 -27.88 18.94 -34.18
C ALA A 808 -28.74 18.28 -33.10
N TYR A 809 -28.11 17.93 -31.98
CA TYR A 809 -28.82 17.45 -30.80
C TYR A 809 -28.15 17.90 -29.51
N ALA A 810 -28.93 17.92 -28.44
CA ALA A 810 -28.51 18.21 -27.10
C ALA A 810 -29.02 17.14 -26.12
N ASN A 811 -28.17 16.75 -25.17
CA ASN A 811 -28.53 15.92 -24.03
C ASN A 811 -28.36 16.75 -22.76
N PHE A 812 -29.39 16.78 -21.93
CA PHE A 812 -29.36 17.36 -20.59
C PHE A 812 -29.52 16.24 -19.59
N GLU A 813 -28.51 16.02 -18.76
CA GLU A 813 -28.45 14.92 -17.79
C GLU A 813 -28.21 15.46 -16.39
N TYR A 814 -29.01 15.02 -15.43
CA TYR A 814 -28.71 15.16 -14.02
C TYR A 814 -28.10 13.85 -13.52
N ILE A 815 -26.81 13.83 -13.25
CA ILE A 815 -26.09 12.63 -12.83
C ILE A 815 -26.03 12.60 -11.30
N TRP A 816 -26.69 11.60 -10.72
CA TRP A 816 -26.56 11.26 -9.31
C TRP A 816 -25.70 10.00 -9.16
N TYR A 817 -24.52 10.14 -8.56
CA TYR A 817 -23.66 9.02 -8.16
C TYR A 817 -24.25 8.37 -6.90
N PHE A 818 -25.31 7.56 -7.11
CA PHE A 818 -26.14 7.00 -6.05
C PHE A 818 -25.35 6.10 -5.09
N ASP A 819 -24.52 5.21 -5.63
CA ASP A 819 -23.62 4.36 -4.85
C ASP A 819 -22.24 4.32 -5.52
N ASP A 820 -21.28 5.02 -4.93
CA ASP A 820 -19.93 5.17 -5.48
C ASP A 820 -19.11 3.88 -5.32
N GLU A 821 -19.37 3.07 -4.28
CA GLU A 821 -18.67 1.81 -4.05
C GLU A 821 -19.11 0.74 -5.05
N MET A 822 -20.41 0.68 -5.35
CA MET A 822 -20.96 -0.22 -6.36
C MET A 822 -20.89 0.33 -7.79
N GLY A 823 -20.58 1.61 -7.96
CA GLY A 823 -20.50 2.29 -9.26
C GLY A 823 -21.86 2.49 -9.93
N ILE A 824 -22.94 2.70 -9.17
CA ILE A 824 -24.32 2.84 -9.69
C ILE A 824 -24.73 4.31 -9.72
N TYR A 825 -25.17 4.78 -10.90
CA TYR A 825 -25.58 6.16 -11.16
C TYR A 825 -27.02 6.21 -11.65
N LEU A 826 -27.79 7.20 -11.18
CA LEU A 826 -29.15 7.47 -11.61
C LEU A 826 -29.17 8.79 -12.39
N ILE A 827 -29.79 8.77 -13.58
CA ILE A 827 -29.67 9.85 -14.55
C ILE A 827 -31.02 10.17 -15.20
N PRO A 828 -31.84 11.04 -14.59
CA PRO A 828 -32.91 11.71 -15.30
C PRO A 828 -32.33 12.52 -16.47
N PHE A 829 -32.98 12.45 -17.63
CA PHE A 829 -32.50 13.13 -18.83
C PHE A 829 -33.62 13.79 -19.65
N PHE A 830 -33.22 14.79 -20.43
CA PHE A 830 -33.99 15.37 -21.53
C PHE A 830 -33.09 15.43 -22.77
N ASP A 831 -33.54 14.84 -23.86
CA ASP A 831 -32.83 14.83 -25.14
C ASP A 831 -33.66 15.58 -26.19
N THR A 832 -32.99 16.31 -27.09
CA THR A 832 -33.67 17.00 -28.19
C THR A 832 -32.74 17.19 -29.37
N GLY A 833 -33.28 17.22 -30.59
CA GLY A 833 -32.48 17.50 -31.78
C GLY A 833 -33.28 17.33 -33.06
N PHE A 834 -32.61 17.52 -34.19
CA PHE A 834 -33.19 17.39 -35.52
C PHE A 834 -32.17 16.78 -36.48
N VAL A 835 -32.69 16.17 -37.54
CA VAL A 835 -31.95 15.78 -38.74
C VAL A 835 -32.75 16.30 -39.92
N ILE A 836 -32.10 17.05 -40.81
CA ILE A 836 -32.74 17.61 -41.99
C ILE A 836 -31.88 17.41 -43.22
N ASP A 837 -32.54 17.44 -44.36
CA ASP A 837 -31.93 17.65 -45.66
C ASP A 837 -32.57 18.86 -46.35
N PRO A 838 -31.91 20.03 -46.37
CA PRO A 838 -32.46 21.26 -46.93
C PRO A 838 -32.78 21.17 -48.43
N ASP A 839 -32.06 20.32 -49.18
CA ASP A 839 -32.28 20.15 -50.62
C ASP A 839 -33.61 19.43 -50.94
N MET A 840 -34.15 18.73 -49.95
CA MET A 840 -35.50 18.15 -49.97
C MET A 840 -36.58 19.10 -49.39
N GLY A 841 -36.20 20.33 -49.01
CA GLY A 841 -37.13 21.33 -48.46
C GLY A 841 -37.41 21.22 -46.96
N HIS A 842 -36.63 20.41 -46.21
CA HIS A 842 -36.81 20.27 -44.77
C HIS A 842 -36.28 21.49 -43.99
N GLU A 843 -37.13 22.07 -43.13
CA GLU A 843 -36.74 23.12 -42.18
C GLU A 843 -36.50 22.54 -40.77
N TRP A 844 -35.44 22.99 -40.10
CA TRP A 844 -35.05 22.46 -38.79
C TRP A 844 -36.13 22.65 -37.71
N SER A 845 -36.96 23.71 -37.80
CA SER A 845 -37.99 24.02 -36.81
C SER A 845 -39.12 23.00 -36.80
N ASP A 846 -39.37 22.35 -37.94
CA ASP A 846 -40.45 21.39 -38.10
C ASP A 846 -40.01 19.96 -37.76
N GLU A 847 -38.69 19.72 -37.76
CA GLU A 847 -38.08 18.40 -37.55
C GLU A 847 -37.46 18.19 -36.16
N ILE A 848 -37.76 19.06 -35.19
CA ILE A 848 -37.30 18.88 -33.81
C ILE A 848 -38.02 17.68 -33.18
N LYS A 849 -37.24 16.70 -32.73
CA LYS A 849 -37.71 15.59 -31.90
C LYS A 849 -37.07 15.66 -30.53
N SER A 850 -37.84 15.36 -29.50
CA SER A 850 -37.40 15.39 -28.10
C SER A 850 -37.88 14.16 -27.33
N SER A 851 -37.20 13.86 -26.23
CA SER A 851 -37.60 12.81 -25.29
C SER A 851 -37.19 13.15 -23.86
N VAL A 852 -37.87 12.54 -22.90
CA VAL A 852 -37.52 12.57 -21.47
C VAL A 852 -37.39 11.16 -20.94
N GLY A 853 -36.58 10.95 -19.92
CA GLY A 853 -36.45 9.62 -19.36
C GLY A 853 -35.56 9.50 -18.15
N LEU A 854 -35.28 8.24 -17.80
CA LEU A 854 -34.41 7.85 -16.70
C LEU A 854 -33.41 6.80 -17.20
N GLU A 855 -32.14 7.01 -16.92
CA GLU A 855 -31.07 6.05 -17.17
C GLU A 855 -30.40 5.61 -15.86
N VAL A 856 -30.17 4.31 -15.72
CA VAL A 856 -29.30 3.72 -14.70
C VAL A 856 -27.99 3.35 -15.37
N ARG A 857 -26.87 3.93 -14.93
CA ARG A 857 -25.52 3.49 -15.32
C ARG A 857 -24.93 2.66 -14.20
N TRP A 858 -24.34 1.52 -14.52
CA TRP A 858 -23.65 0.69 -13.54
C TRP A 858 -22.26 0.33 -14.05
N GLN A 859 -21.22 0.82 -13.37
CA GLN A 859 -19.84 0.43 -13.58
C GLN A 859 -19.57 -0.91 -12.90
N SER A 860 -20.15 -1.98 -13.45
CA SER A 860 -20.01 -3.31 -12.88
C SER A 860 -18.60 -3.87 -13.07
N PRO A 861 -18.19 -4.90 -12.31
CA PRO A 861 -16.96 -5.66 -12.58
C PRO A 861 -16.88 -6.25 -13.99
N LEU A 862 -18.03 -6.43 -14.66
CA LEU A 862 -18.14 -6.97 -16.02
C LEU A 862 -18.13 -5.88 -17.12
N GLY A 863 -18.06 -4.60 -16.74
CA GLY A 863 -18.05 -3.45 -17.64
C GLY A 863 -19.20 -2.46 -17.37
N ASN A 864 -19.24 -1.40 -18.17
CA ASN A 864 -20.26 -0.37 -18.05
C ASN A 864 -21.59 -0.88 -18.61
N LEU A 865 -22.62 -0.81 -17.78
CA LEU A 865 -24.00 -1.14 -18.13
C LEU A 865 -24.80 0.16 -18.17
N ARG A 866 -25.64 0.34 -19.19
CA ARG A 866 -26.56 1.47 -19.30
C ARG A 866 -27.95 0.93 -19.55
N PHE A 867 -28.90 1.24 -18.68
CA PHE A 867 -30.31 0.89 -18.82
C PHE A 867 -31.09 2.19 -18.89
N ALA A 868 -31.63 2.55 -20.05
CA ALA A 868 -32.35 3.79 -20.26
C ALA A 868 -33.81 3.49 -20.60
N TYR A 869 -34.75 4.19 -19.97
CA TYR A 869 -36.12 4.26 -20.45
C TYR A 869 -36.38 5.68 -20.95
N GLY A 870 -36.63 5.84 -22.25
CA GLY A 870 -36.92 7.11 -22.88
C GLY A 870 -38.37 7.17 -23.38
N TYR A 871 -39.04 8.29 -23.13
CA TYR A 871 -40.39 8.58 -23.60
C TYR A 871 -40.33 9.66 -24.71
N PRO A 872 -40.59 9.28 -25.97
CA PRO A 872 -40.70 10.22 -27.10
C PRO A 872 -41.81 11.25 -26.90
N LEU A 873 -41.49 12.52 -27.14
CA LEU A 873 -42.46 13.63 -27.03
C LEU A 873 -43.06 14.04 -28.37
N ASN A 874 -42.43 13.66 -29.49
CA ASN A 874 -42.80 14.06 -30.84
C ASN A 874 -43.15 12.83 -31.68
N GLU A 875 -43.95 13.06 -32.73
CA GLU A 875 -44.29 12.03 -33.72
C GLU A 875 -43.14 11.83 -34.72
N VAL A 876 -42.99 10.59 -35.16
CA VAL A 876 -42.14 10.17 -36.28
C VAL A 876 -43.04 9.38 -37.22
N ASP A 877 -43.01 9.70 -38.52
CA ASP A 877 -43.90 9.11 -39.53
C ASP A 877 -45.41 9.28 -39.24
N GLY A 878 -45.79 10.36 -38.55
CA GLY A 878 -47.19 10.64 -38.21
C GLY A 878 -47.73 9.83 -37.02
N GLU A 879 -46.87 9.10 -36.31
CA GLU A 879 -47.25 8.37 -35.10
C GLU A 879 -46.28 8.68 -33.93
N ARG A 880 -46.84 8.86 -32.73
CA ARG A 880 -46.03 8.98 -31.51
C ARG A 880 -45.69 7.59 -31.01
N LYS A 881 -44.40 7.25 -31.05
CA LYS A 881 -43.88 5.99 -30.50
C LYS A 881 -44.18 5.88 -29.00
N ASP A 882 -44.43 4.67 -28.52
CA ASP A 882 -44.51 4.39 -27.09
C ASP A 882 -43.13 4.54 -26.41
N GLY A 883 -43.12 4.71 -25.09
CA GLY A 883 -41.86 4.80 -24.35
C GLY A 883 -41.04 3.51 -24.47
N LYS A 884 -39.74 3.65 -24.75
CA LYS A 884 -38.85 2.54 -25.08
C LYS A 884 -37.80 2.31 -24.00
N PHE A 885 -37.58 1.04 -23.70
CA PHE A 885 -36.44 0.59 -22.91
C PHE A 885 -35.26 0.26 -23.82
N GLU A 886 -34.11 0.85 -23.53
CA GLU A 886 -32.85 0.66 -24.20
C GLU A 886 -31.82 0.16 -23.20
N PHE A 887 -30.98 -0.77 -23.65
CA PHE A 887 -29.95 -1.34 -22.80
C PHE A 887 -28.67 -1.52 -23.60
N THR A 888 -27.53 -1.25 -22.96
CA THR A 888 -26.20 -1.61 -23.47
C THR A 888 -25.37 -2.21 -22.35
N MET A 889 -24.75 -3.34 -22.64
CA MET A 889 -23.79 -3.99 -21.76
C MET A 889 -22.41 -4.10 -22.42
N GLY A 890 -21.36 -3.84 -21.64
CA GLY A 890 -19.98 -4.16 -21.98
C GLY A 890 -19.10 -2.93 -22.20
N GLN A 891 -17.88 -3.15 -22.69
CA GLN A 891 -17.05 -2.07 -23.20
C GLN A 891 -17.61 -1.60 -24.55
N THR A 892 -18.63 -0.75 -24.55
CA THR A 892 -18.91 0.07 -25.73
C THR A 892 -17.79 1.12 -25.83
N PHE A 893 -17.00 1.04 -26.90
CA PHE A 893 -15.82 1.86 -27.19
C PHE A 893 -16.13 3.35 -27.37
#